data_AF-A0A135ZZU0-F1
#
_entry.id   AF-A0A135ZZU0-F1
#
_cell.length_a   1.000
_cell.length_b   1.000
_cell.length_c   1.000
_cell.angle_alpha   90.00
_cell.angle_beta   90.00
_cell.angle_gamma   90.00
#
_symmetry.space_group_name_H-M   'P 1'
#
loop_
_entity.id
_entity.type
_entity.pdbx_description
1 polymer ?
#
loop_
_entity_poly.entity_id
_entity_poly.type
_entity_poly.pdbx_seq_one_letter_code
_entity_poly.pdbx_strand_id
1 'polypeptide(L)'
;MRSLLYLIIFAIIYGSYYPFNFQFADTSEVRILTLINFSFWKSSVSDLIANTVLFIPFGFVISKAFHSQITIKYASQYLLFGFVLAFLIQVGQVWTPERIPWGGDAIWNVIGCLFGIFLAKVFSLSHLHFSHTLSPYLSICLYLGLALVFIKLAPYSPSLDFGVLKTNLKNIIAHPHIDWYWTYESVVTWLIAFYLLSQAQLKWLTTDKFVLLVVTVLSVKFLIINNNINISQIVGASIALVSWGSLKALINKQLLLVAFGFVIVLNGLHPFELKPLPSDFHWLPFTGSLNGNILLNIIAMSKKTVFYISAVWLMFLVTKKLRFSTITVALVVFIGEYSQRFVTDSVAEITDAILVFFGGYILSVFLIKSDSDTPNNTQSNPNYNRDFNSTLAPENVNVGIKQRDISGLDGLRACAALAVFVVHFQQFTSIGGTLGPVDFERWMVNGNTGVALFFALSGFLLSMPFWQANKEHTLPNIKHYFIKRALRIIPLFYVCFILLMALKGFKGAEVNFNNIVSHLFFLHNLKDDQVMSFNPPFWTLAVEMQFYLLLPLFFIFIKKLDRKSGTLLFIFLVPVIYILYSLLMSWLSEWHDWPIRIPLIWPFGIELESVNGAALKYSTMAHLPHFLIGVVAASLFLTYRNSEKPKPILCEVLFWLASISVAIILSTSLDELFQLNYGRYNFPVVPLLLGVILVTAPNSFFAKRLLDLALLKWVGIISYGVYLFHYPLLKATKSFFDLAGLNVSNHAVLYGLSSLILTLLFAHLSFKYFESPVMQQFTKERSVMSDKPIQKPTLQTGDTKKMQFSIYKLGVFAVFMIGIVGLFYVVMSQKTTKPNLIPWASNNANIIFDHHTHTKYSDGSLTLDELTELASISGCDALAITDHTDSQRSFSPEKIEKIEKLRKQYPNLLILNGVELGMPDYEQREHVNIITTPEYETTLLPEVFKRLKESNKLPKSSRDRFVLDNIFKNAEETNHSIAIYNHPSRKDQTEDENLSDIKNWNTNRQNIEGISGAPGHQKSKDIGSYREHFKTIDRWDPAVAEVGSTLDQLLDEGLDVWGAIASSDYHNEKMDYPPCGFSRMHVSTPAKTYDGLMTALKNGTFWASHGKFLSEFKLVAEISEKQLRLSPGEAASIDAGTIALIQVELQREKDYLGLPLDVELVTNCVSGEPELLGAIRVPAFSNTAEAFLPINNSGKDAQSCYLRSRVQVEASEGLTYMAYSNHIRFLLN
;
A
#
# COMPACT_ATOMS: atom_id res chain seq x y z
N MET A 1 11.12 -18.94 -27.90
CA MET A 1 12.45 -18.99 -27.25
C MET A 1 13.01 -17.61 -26.93
N ARG A 2 13.16 -16.68 -27.88
CA ARG A 2 13.68 -15.31 -27.57
C ARG A 2 12.85 -14.54 -26.53
N SER A 3 11.52 -14.58 -26.62
CA SER A 3 10.65 -13.97 -25.60
C SER A 3 10.76 -14.64 -24.23
N LEU A 4 10.98 -15.97 -24.20
CA LEU A 4 11.21 -16.72 -22.96
C LEU A 4 12.55 -16.33 -22.33
N LEU A 5 13.57 -16.07 -23.14
CA LEU A 5 14.86 -15.55 -22.69
C LEU A 5 14.71 -14.19 -21.99
N TYR A 6 14.00 -13.24 -22.60
CA TYR A 6 13.76 -11.93 -21.97
C TYR A 6 13.01 -12.05 -20.64
N LEU A 7 12.08 -12.98 -20.55
CA LEU A 7 11.35 -13.25 -19.31
C LEU A 7 12.26 -13.86 -18.23
N ILE A 8 13.16 -14.77 -18.59
CA ILE A 8 14.15 -15.33 -17.65
C ILE A 8 15.12 -14.26 -17.18
N ILE A 9 15.62 -13.41 -18.09
CA ILE A 9 16.49 -12.28 -17.71
C ILE A 9 15.78 -11.36 -16.73
N PHE A 10 14.51 -11.02 -17.01
CA PHE A 10 13.70 -10.22 -16.11
C PHE A 10 13.54 -10.90 -14.74
N ALA A 11 13.24 -12.20 -14.69
CA ALA A 11 13.08 -12.95 -13.45
C ALA A 11 14.38 -13.00 -12.61
N ILE A 12 15.53 -13.17 -13.26
CA ILE A 12 16.84 -13.15 -12.61
C ILE A 12 17.11 -11.78 -11.98
N ILE A 13 16.96 -10.70 -12.76
CA ILE A 13 17.14 -9.33 -12.27
C ILE A 13 16.17 -9.06 -11.11
N TYR A 14 14.92 -9.49 -11.26
CA TYR A 14 13.88 -9.30 -10.29
C TYR A 14 14.19 -9.98 -8.94
N GLY A 15 14.48 -11.29 -8.97
CA GLY A 15 14.79 -12.05 -7.75
C GLY A 15 16.09 -11.57 -7.08
N SER A 16 17.04 -11.06 -7.86
CA SER A 16 18.31 -10.56 -7.32
C SER A 16 18.20 -9.22 -6.60
N TYR A 17 17.20 -8.41 -6.94
CA TYR A 17 17.01 -7.08 -6.34
C TYR A 17 15.85 -7.01 -5.35
N TYR A 18 15.00 -8.03 -5.26
CA TYR A 18 13.91 -8.10 -4.28
C TYR A 18 14.45 -7.91 -2.84
N PRO A 19 13.85 -7.02 -2.01
CA PRO A 19 12.58 -6.29 -2.18
C PRO A 19 12.67 -4.88 -2.83
N PHE A 20 13.76 -4.57 -3.55
CA PHE A 20 14.04 -3.29 -4.22
C PHE A 20 14.26 -2.11 -3.27
N ASN A 21 14.76 -2.38 -2.06
CA ASN A 21 15.11 -1.38 -1.07
C ASN A 21 16.51 -0.78 -1.37
N PHE A 22 16.55 0.25 -2.22
CA PHE A 22 17.80 0.92 -2.58
C PHE A 22 18.06 2.14 -1.68
N GLN A 23 19.18 2.15 -0.98
CA GLN A 23 19.67 3.27 -0.17
C GLN A 23 20.99 3.79 -0.74
N PHE A 24 20.93 5.00 -1.32
CA PHE A 24 22.07 5.61 -2.01
C PHE A 24 22.95 6.49 -1.12
N ALA A 25 22.55 6.71 0.13
CA ALA A 25 23.29 7.54 1.09
C ALA A 25 24.42 6.79 1.82
N ASP A 26 24.44 5.45 1.76
CA ASP A 26 25.26 4.60 2.62
C ASP A 26 26.29 3.74 1.84
N THR A 27 27.05 4.36 0.93
CA THR A 27 28.13 3.67 0.22
C THR A 27 29.41 3.64 1.06
N SER A 28 29.57 2.61 1.88
CA SER A 28 30.82 2.32 2.58
C SER A 28 31.90 1.74 1.66
N GLU A 29 33.18 2.09 1.88
CA GLU A 29 34.32 1.54 1.12
C GLU A 29 34.38 0.00 1.13
N VAL A 30 33.91 -0.61 2.23
CA VAL A 30 33.86 -2.06 2.43
C VAL A 30 33.02 -2.76 1.35
N ARG A 31 31.87 -2.19 0.95
CA ARG A 31 30.97 -2.77 -0.07
C ARG A 31 31.57 -2.75 -1.47
N ILE A 32 32.38 -1.74 -1.78
CA ILE A 32 33.08 -1.64 -3.06
C ILE A 32 34.20 -2.69 -3.13
N LEU A 33 34.92 -2.88 -2.01
CA LEU A 33 35.98 -3.89 -1.90
C LEU A 33 35.45 -5.33 -2.00
N THR A 34 34.25 -5.63 -1.47
CA THR A 34 33.62 -6.95 -1.62
C THR A 34 33.12 -7.21 -3.05
N LEU A 35 32.60 -6.18 -3.74
CA LEU A 35 32.16 -6.30 -5.14
C LEU A 35 33.30 -6.73 -6.08
N ILE A 36 34.51 -6.20 -5.88
CA ILE A 36 35.68 -6.54 -6.70
C ILE A 36 36.40 -7.82 -6.25
N ASN A 37 35.87 -8.53 -5.24
CA ASN A 37 36.43 -9.79 -4.77
C ASN A 37 35.81 -10.98 -5.52
N PHE A 38 36.65 -11.68 -6.30
CA PHE A 38 36.28 -12.82 -7.14
C PHE A 38 36.74 -14.19 -6.59
N SER A 39 37.11 -14.27 -5.31
CA SER A 39 37.50 -15.55 -4.69
C SER A 39 36.31 -16.52 -4.64
N PHE A 40 36.48 -17.80 -4.98
CA PHE A 40 35.36 -18.77 -5.01
C PHE A 40 35.26 -19.66 -3.76
N TRP A 41 36.26 -19.64 -2.89
CA TRP A 41 36.35 -20.51 -1.70
C TRP A 41 35.60 -20.00 -0.47
N LYS A 42 35.02 -18.79 -0.52
CA LYS A 42 34.35 -18.14 0.63
C LYS A 42 32.81 -18.27 0.62
N SER A 43 32.21 -18.93 -0.38
CA SER A 43 30.74 -19.09 -0.46
C SER A 43 30.22 -20.15 0.50
N SER A 44 29.03 -19.92 1.08
CA SER A 44 28.28 -21.00 1.72
C SER A 44 27.77 -22.02 0.69
N VAL A 45 27.50 -23.26 1.12
CA VAL A 45 26.95 -24.31 0.23
C VAL A 45 25.57 -23.92 -0.30
N SER A 46 24.77 -23.21 0.50
CA SER A 46 23.45 -22.70 0.10
C SER A 46 23.57 -21.67 -1.01
N ASP A 47 24.47 -20.68 -0.86
CA ASP A 47 24.67 -19.61 -1.85
C ASP A 47 25.20 -20.16 -3.18
N LEU A 48 26.10 -21.15 -3.10
CA LEU A 48 26.63 -21.85 -4.28
C LEU A 48 25.53 -22.54 -5.07
N ILE A 49 24.63 -23.27 -4.40
CA ILE A 49 23.51 -23.97 -5.04
C ILE A 49 22.53 -22.96 -5.63
N ALA A 50 22.17 -21.90 -4.89
CA ALA A 50 21.22 -20.89 -5.34
C ALA A 50 21.70 -20.17 -6.61
N ASN A 51 22.94 -19.65 -6.61
CA ASN A 51 23.51 -18.93 -7.75
C ASN A 51 23.74 -19.83 -8.97
N THR A 52 24.07 -21.11 -8.76
CA THR A 52 24.20 -22.06 -9.87
C THR A 52 22.84 -22.41 -10.48
N VAL A 53 21.83 -22.76 -9.66
CA VAL A 53 20.51 -23.20 -10.13
C VAL A 53 19.79 -22.07 -10.87
N LEU A 54 19.93 -20.83 -10.42
CA LEU A 54 19.26 -19.66 -10.99
C LEU A 54 19.60 -19.44 -12.48
N PHE A 55 20.84 -19.71 -12.90
CA PHE A 55 21.30 -19.47 -14.27
C PHE A 55 21.21 -20.69 -15.21
N ILE A 56 20.83 -21.87 -14.72
CA ILE A 56 20.61 -23.06 -15.56
C ILE A 56 19.50 -22.82 -16.61
N PRO A 57 18.31 -22.29 -16.27
CA PRO A 57 17.26 -22.00 -17.27
C PRO A 57 17.72 -20.97 -18.30
N PHE A 58 18.50 -19.98 -17.88
CA PHE A 58 19.06 -18.96 -18.76
C PHE A 58 19.99 -19.59 -19.81
N GLY A 59 20.96 -20.41 -19.39
CA GLY A 59 21.86 -21.14 -20.30
C GLY A 59 21.12 -22.07 -21.26
N PHE A 60 20.06 -22.73 -20.78
CA PHE A 60 19.24 -23.62 -21.61
C PHE A 60 18.45 -22.84 -22.69
N VAL A 61 17.81 -21.74 -22.33
CA VAL A 61 16.95 -20.99 -23.25
C VAL A 61 17.76 -20.11 -24.20
N ILE A 62 18.84 -19.47 -23.74
CA ILE A 62 19.68 -18.62 -24.60
C ILE A 62 20.28 -19.43 -25.75
N SER A 63 20.69 -20.66 -25.46
CA SER A 63 21.28 -21.56 -26.45
C SER A 63 20.27 -22.02 -27.50
N LYS A 64 18.99 -22.22 -27.15
CA LYS A 64 17.89 -22.53 -28.10
C LYS A 64 17.25 -21.30 -28.76
N ALA A 65 17.47 -20.10 -28.23
CA ALA A 65 16.80 -18.87 -28.71
C ALA A 65 17.40 -18.28 -29.98
N PHE A 66 18.69 -18.50 -30.19
CA PHE A 66 19.44 -17.87 -31.28
C PHE A 66 19.99 -18.88 -32.28
N HIS A 67 20.38 -20.08 -31.87
CA HIS A 67 20.97 -21.09 -32.77
C HIS A 67 20.40 -22.49 -32.52
N SER A 68 20.27 -23.29 -33.59
CA SER A 68 19.80 -24.68 -33.52
C SER A 68 20.90 -25.66 -33.09
N GLN A 69 22.16 -25.36 -33.42
CA GLN A 69 23.36 -26.09 -33.01
C GLN A 69 24.32 -25.16 -32.27
N ILE A 70 24.81 -25.60 -31.11
CA ILE A 70 25.68 -24.83 -30.24
C ILE A 70 27.14 -25.15 -30.60
N THR A 71 27.89 -24.14 -31.07
CA THR A 71 29.34 -24.23 -31.27
C THR A 71 30.09 -23.62 -30.07
N ILE A 72 31.39 -23.92 -29.94
CA ILE A 72 32.25 -23.34 -28.88
C ILE A 72 32.22 -21.81 -28.93
N LYS A 73 32.22 -21.21 -30.12
CA LYS A 73 32.15 -19.74 -30.32
C LYS A 73 30.86 -19.13 -29.77
N TYR A 74 29.71 -19.78 -29.97
CA TYR A 74 28.44 -19.26 -29.44
C TYR A 74 28.31 -19.52 -27.94
N ALA A 75 28.80 -20.67 -27.46
CA ALA A 75 28.85 -20.96 -26.03
C ALA A 75 29.67 -19.91 -25.27
N SER A 76 30.84 -19.50 -25.78
CA SER A 76 31.66 -18.46 -25.13
C SER A 76 30.97 -17.09 -25.11
N GLN A 77 30.27 -16.72 -26.18
CA GLN A 77 29.48 -15.47 -26.22
C GLN A 77 28.33 -15.50 -25.20
N TYR A 78 27.66 -16.63 -25.01
CA TYR A 78 26.58 -16.77 -24.03
C TYR A 78 27.09 -16.75 -22.58
N LEU A 79 28.25 -17.35 -22.32
CA LEU A 79 28.89 -17.28 -21.01
C LEU A 79 29.33 -15.85 -20.69
N LEU A 80 29.90 -15.12 -21.67
CA LEU A 80 30.25 -13.70 -21.49
C LEU A 80 29.02 -12.84 -21.21
N PHE A 81 27.93 -13.05 -21.95
CA PHE A 81 26.68 -12.33 -21.71
C PHE A 81 26.07 -12.66 -20.34
N GLY A 82 26.14 -13.94 -19.93
CA GLY A 82 25.76 -14.37 -18.58
C GLY A 82 26.59 -13.69 -17.48
N PHE A 83 27.91 -13.60 -17.67
CA PHE A 83 28.81 -12.90 -16.74
C PHE A 83 28.48 -11.41 -16.63
N VAL A 84 28.34 -10.71 -17.76
CA VAL A 84 28.02 -9.27 -17.77
C VAL A 84 26.69 -9.00 -17.08
N LEU A 85 25.67 -9.83 -17.34
CA LEU A 85 24.37 -9.72 -16.67
C LEU A 85 24.53 -9.92 -15.15
N ALA A 86 25.19 -10.99 -14.72
CA ALA A 86 25.39 -11.29 -13.31
C ALA A 86 26.22 -10.21 -12.59
N PHE A 87 27.27 -9.69 -13.23
CA PHE A 87 28.11 -8.66 -12.65
C PHE A 87 27.38 -7.31 -12.52
N LEU A 88 26.59 -6.90 -13.52
CA LEU A 88 25.77 -5.69 -13.43
C LEU A 88 24.72 -5.79 -12.32
N ILE A 89 24.24 -7.01 -12.03
CA ILE A 89 23.36 -7.26 -10.87
C ILE A 89 24.11 -6.99 -9.56
N GLN A 90 25.33 -7.50 -9.42
CA GLN A 90 26.16 -7.27 -8.23
C GLN A 90 26.51 -5.79 -8.03
N VAL A 91 26.76 -5.05 -9.12
CA VAL A 91 26.99 -3.60 -9.08
C VAL A 91 25.78 -2.87 -8.50
N GLY A 92 24.55 -3.21 -8.90
CA GLY A 92 23.36 -2.57 -8.35
C GLY A 92 23.12 -2.90 -6.88
N GLN A 93 23.55 -4.08 -6.41
CA GLN A 93 23.40 -4.51 -5.02
C GLN A 93 24.29 -3.72 -4.04
N VAL A 94 25.24 -2.92 -4.54
CA VAL A 94 25.99 -1.96 -3.70
C VAL A 94 25.04 -1.07 -2.90
N TRP A 95 23.93 -0.67 -3.52
CA TRP A 95 22.93 0.21 -2.92
C TRP A 95 21.79 -0.53 -2.24
N THR A 96 21.84 -1.85 -2.09
CA THR A 96 20.83 -2.61 -1.34
C THR A 96 21.37 -3.00 0.04
N PRO A 97 20.87 -2.44 1.16
CA PRO A 97 21.45 -2.66 2.49
C PRO A 97 21.41 -4.13 2.92
N GLU A 98 20.34 -4.82 2.58
CA GLU A 98 20.06 -6.22 2.96
C GLU A 98 20.89 -7.25 2.18
N ARG A 99 21.62 -6.83 1.13
CA ARG A 99 22.47 -7.72 0.31
C ARG A 99 23.92 -7.29 0.40
N ILE A 100 24.80 -8.29 0.33
CA ILE A 100 26.25 -8.08 0.27
C ILE A 100 26.68 -8.29 -1.18
N PRO A 101 27.10 -7.24 -1.92
CA PRO A 101 27.56 -7.40 -3.29
C PRO A 101 28.90 -8.16 -3.31
N TRP A 102 28.98 -9.20 -4.14
CA TRP A 102 30.17 -10.05 -4.20
C TRP A 102 30.47 -10.55 -5.62
N GLY A 103 31.68 -10.28 -6.10
CA GLY A 103 32.12 -10.66 -7.44
C GLY A 103 32.16 -12.17 -7.69
N GLY A 104 32.36 -12.97 -6.63
CA GLY A 104 32.34 -14.44 -6.69
C GLY A 104 30.99 -15.02 -7.12
N ASP A 105 29.87 -14.36 -6.83
CA ASP A 105 28.55 -14.81 -7.26
C ASP A 105 28.37 -14.76 -8.78
N ALA A 106 29.00 -13.78 -9.43
CA ALA A 106 29.00 -13.71 -10.89
C ALA A 106 29.67 -14.95 -11.52
N ILE A 107 30.63 -15.57 -10.83
CA ILE A 107 31.30 -16.80 -11.29
C ILE A 107 30.37 -18.00 -11.17
N TRP A 108 29.70 -18.19 -10.02
CA TRP A 108 28.74 -19.29 -9.82
C TRP A 108 27.56 -19.22 -10.79
N ASN A 109 27.06 -18.03 -11.08
CA ASN A 109 26.03 -17.80 -12.10
C ASN A 109 26.50 -18.23 -13.51
N VAL A 110 27.78 -17.99 -13.86
CA VAL A 110 28.37 -18.46 -15.13
C VAL A 110 28.46 -19.98 -15.18
N ILE A 111 28.78 -20.65 -14.06
CA ILE A 111 28.78 -22.11 -13.96
C ILE A 111 27.37 -22.67 -14.19
N GLY A 112 26.34 -22.05 -13.58
CA GLY A 112 24.93 -22.37 -13.85
C GLY A 112 24.56 -22.25 -15.33
N CYS A 113 24.98 -21.15 -15.98
CA CYS A 113 24.78 -20.92 -17.41
C CYS A 113 25.43 -22.04 -18.25
N LEU A 114 26.65 -22.47 -17.91
CA LEU A 114 27.35 -23.57 -18.57
C LEU A 114 26.56 -24.89 -18.47
N PHE A 115 26.06 -25.22 -17.28
CA PHE A 115 25.20 -26.40 -17.08
C PHE A 115 23.91 -26.33 -17.90
N GLY A 116 23.27 -25.17 -17.98
CA GLY A 116 22.10 -24.95 -18.83
C GLY A 116 22.37 -25.19 -20.31
N ILE A 117 23.49 -24.68 -20.82
CA ILE A 117 23.94 -24.90 -22.21
C ILE A 117 24.18 -26.39 -22.46
N PHE A 118 24.80 -27.10 -21.51
CA PHE A 118 25.01 -28.55 -21.57
C PHE A 118 23.68 -29.32 -21.62
N LEU A 119 22.71 -28.99 -20.75
CA LEU A 119 21.39 -29.60 -20.74
C LEU A 119 20.63 -29.37 -22.06
N ALA A 120 20.74 -28.19 -22.67
CA ALA A 120 20.12 -27.90 -23.96
C ALA A 120 20.71 -28.74 -25.11
N LYS A 121 21.97 -29.16 -24.99
CA LYS A 121 22.63 -30.09 -25.91
C LYS A 121 22.16 -31.53 -25.69
N VAL A 122 22.02 -31.98 -24.45
CA VAL A 122 21.59 -33.34 -24.08
C VAL A 122 20.10 -33.57 -24.37
N PHE A 123 19.22 -32.64 -23.99
CA PHE A 123 17.76 -32.76 -24.12
C PHE A 123 17.21 -32.25 -25.45
N SER A 124 17.90 -32.50 -26.57
CA SER A 124 17.29 -32.29 -27.89
C SER A 124 16.09 -33.24 -28.04
N LEU A 125 14.88 -32.68 -27.97
CA LEU A 125 13.57 -33.35 -28.14
C LEU A 125 13.39 -34.11 -29.47
N SER A 126 14.42 -34.22 -30.30
CA SER A 126 14.44 -35.00 -31.54
C SER A 126 14.36 -36.52 -31.33
N HIS A 127 14.62 -37.05 -30.11
CA HIS A 127 14.65 -38.49 -29.84
C HIS A 127 13.36 -39.10 -29.26
N LEU A 128 12.35 -38.30 -28.89
CA LEU A 128 11.03 -38.79 -28.46
C LEU A 128 10.07 -38.81 -29.66
N HIS A 129 10.25 -39.77 -30.57
CA HIS A 129 9.27 -40.05 -31.63
C HIS A 129 8.03 -40.72 -31.03
N PHE A 130 7.02 -39.93 -30.66
CA PHE A 130 5.65 -40.44 -30.55
C PHE A 130 5.10 -40.62 -31.97
N SER A 131 4.77 -41.86 -32.35
CA SER A 131 4.44 -42.27 -33.73
C SER A 131 3.10 -41.74 -34.29
N HIS A 132 2.47 -40.77 -33.64
CA HIS A 132 1.30 -40.05 -34.15
C HIS A 132 1.40 -38.57 -33.77
N THR A 133 1.43 -37.68 -34.76
CA THR A 133 1.40 -36.24 -34.57
C THR A 133 0.02 -35.81 -34.06
N LEU A 134 -0.20 -35.86 -32.74
CA LEU A 134 -1.37 -35.24 -32.13
C LEU A 134 -1.41 -33.76 -32.52
N SER A 135 -2.59 -33.24 -32.87
CA SER A 135 -2.74 -31.81 -33.11
C SER A 135 -2.33 -31.03 -31.85
N PRO A 136 -1.83 -29.78 -31.98
CA PRO A 136 -1.42 -28.97 -30.83
C PRO A 136 -2.52 -28.83 -29.78
N TYR A 137 -3.78 -28.80 -30.20
CA TYR A 137 -4.95 -28.81 -29.32
C TYR A 137 -5.04 -30.08 -28.46
N LEU A 138 -4.93 -31.26 -29.08
CA LEU A 138 -5.01 -32.53 -28.36
C LEU A 138 -3.81 -32.73 -27.43
N SER A 139 -2.64 -32.26 -27.86
CA SER A 139 -1.41 -32.27 -27.06
C SER A 139 -1.55 -31.43 -25.79
N ILE A 140 -2.13 -30.23 -25.89
CA ILE A 140 -2.40 -29.37 -24.73
C ILE A 140 -3.37 -30.06 -23.75
N CYS A 141 -4.45 -30.67 -24.26
CA CYS A 141 -5.39 -31.43 -23.43
C CYS A 141 -4.69 -32.60 -22.70
N LEU A 142 -3.82 -33.33 -23.39
CA LEU A 142 -3.05 -34.42 -22.80
C LEU A 142 -2.11 -33.94 -21.69
N TYR A 143 -1.29 -32.91 -21.98
CA TYR A 143 -0.32 -32.40 -21.01
C TYR A 143 -0.99 -31.80 -19.79
N LEU A 144 -2.07 -31.02 -19.95
CA LEU A 144 -2.80 -30.46 -18.81
C LEU A 144 -3.55 -31.52 -18.01
N GLY A 145 -4.15 -32.51 -18.68
CA GLY A 145 -4.80 -33.64 -18.01
C GLY A 145 -3.80 -34.44 -17.17
N LEU A 146 -2.63 -34.76 -17.72
CA LEU A 146 -1.56 -35.45 -16.99
C LEU A 146 -0.97 -34.58 -15.87
N ALA A 147 -0.81 -33.27 -16.08
CA ALA A 147 -0.30 -32.35 -15.07
C ALA A 147 -1.23 -32.25 -13.86
N LEU A 148 -2.56 -32.21 -14.07
CA LEU A 148 -3.55 -32.20 -12.99
C LEU A 148 -3.52 -33.50 -12.19
N VAL A 149 -3.33 -34.65 -12.85
CA VAL A 149 -3.15 -35.95 -12.18
C VAL A 149 -1.84 -35.98 -11.39
N PHE A 150 -0.75 -35.51 -11.99
CA PHE A 150 0.56 -35.48 -11.35
C PHE A 150 0.58 -34.59 -10.10
N ILE A 151 -0.06 -33.42 -10.13
CA ILE A 151 -0.19 -32.51 -8.98
C ILE A 151 -0.85 -33.18 -7.79
N LYS A 152 -1.76 -34.15 -8.01
CA LYS A 152 -2.36 -34.90 -6.91
C LYS A 152 -1.32 -35.73 -6.15
N LEU A 153 -0.11 -35.97 -6.66
CA LEU A 153 0.97 -36.67 -5.96
C LEU A 153 1.91 -35.73 -5.18
N ALA A 154 1.66 -34.43 -5.11
CA ALA A 154 2.47 -33.54 -4.29
C ALA A 154 2.28 -33.83 -2.78
N PRO A 155 3.34 -33.76 -1.95
CA PRO A 155 4.75 -33.47 -2.27
C PRO A 155 5.47 -34.66 -2.97
N TYR A 156 6.38 -34.40 -3.92
CA TYR A 156 6.98 -35.44 -4.77
C TYR A 156 8.15 -36.21 -4.10
N SER A 157 7.95 -36.69 -2.86
CA SER A 157 8.97 -37.41 -2.07
C SER A 157 8.50 -38.81 -1.68
N PRO A 158 8.66 -39.82 -2.56
CA PRO A 158 8.27 -41.19 -2.27
C PRO A 158 9.24 -41.84 -1.27
N SER A 159 8.69 -42.62 -0.34
CA SER A 159 9.40 -43.45 0.64
C SER A 159 8.84 -44.86 0.65
N LEU A 160 9.74 -45.84 0.75
CA LEU A 160 9.40 -47.25 0.96
C LEU A 160 9.41 -47.64 2.45
N ASP A 161 9.49 -46.66 3.34
CA ASP A 161 9.44 -46.87 4.79
C ASP A 161 8.03 -47.26 5.24
N PHE A 162 7.91 -48.45 5.83
CA PHE A 162 6.67 -48.97 6.41
C PHE A 162 6.12 -48.07 7.55
N GLY A 163 6.98 -47.29 8.20
CA GLY A 163 6.61 -46.28 9.19
C GLY A 163 5.75 -45.16 8.60
N VAL A 164 6.09 -44.68 7.40
CA VAL A 164 5.32 -43.62 6.70
C VAL A 164 3.92 -44.11 6.34
N LEU A 165 3.81 -45.35 5.84
CA LEU A 165 2.53 -45.99 5.55
C LEU A 165 1.65 -46.06 6.81
N LYS A 166 2.21 -46.52 7.93
CA LYS A 166 1.51 -46.64 9.22
C LYS A 166 1.03 -45.29 9.73
N THR A 167 1.84 -44.24 9.63
CA THR A 167 1.50 -42.88 10.06
C THR A 167 0.37 -42.29 9.21
N ASN A 168 0.46 -42.42 7.88
CA ASN A 168 -0.58 -41.93 6.96
C ASN A 168 -1.93 -42.66 7.16
N LEU A 169 -1.91 -43.97 7.44
CA LEU A 169 -3.11 -44.74 7.81
C LEU A 169 -3.68 -44.31 9.17
N LYS A 170 -2.82 -44.08 10.17
CA LYS A 170 -3.25 -43.63 11.50
C LYS A 170 -3.94 -42.26 11.45
N ASN A 171 -3.48 -41.34 10.60
CA ASN A 171 -4.08 -40.01 10.45
C ASN A 171 -5.54 -40.06 9.97
N ILE A 172 -5.89 -40.98 9.07
CA ILE A 172 -7.26 -41.18 8.59
C ILE A 172 -8.16 -41.77 9.70
N ILE A 173 -7.62 -42.69 10.49
CA ILE A 173 -8.37 -43.41 11.53
C ILE A 173 -8.58 -42.52 12.76
N ALA A 174 -7.58 -41.73 13.15
CA ALA A 174 -7.62 -40.92 14.36
C ALA A 174 -8.46 -39.65 14.23
N HIS A 175 -8.60 -39.08 13.03
CA HIS A 175 -9.31 -37.81 12.81
C HIS A 175 -10.23 -37.89 11.56
N PRO A 176 -11.38 -38.60 11.63
CA PRO A 176 -12.27 -38.79 10.50
C PRO A 176 -13.15 -37.55 10.23
N HIS A 177 -12.53 -36.42 9.87
CA HIS A 177 -13.25 -35.20 9.50
C HIS A 177 -13.33 -35.05 7.97
N ILE A 178 -14.52 -34.68 7.47
CA ILE A 178 -14.74 -34.31 6.06
C ILE A 178 -14.78 -32.80 5.97
N ASP A 179 -13.71 -32.23 5.43
CA ASP A 179 -13.72 -30.86 4.95
C ASP A 179 -14.40 -30.78 3.57
N TRP A 180 -15.49 -30.03 3.50
CA TRP A 180 -16.31 -29.87 2.30
C TRP A 180 -15.64 -29.07 1.18
N TYR A 181 -14.79 -28.09 1.52
CA TYR A 181 -14.03 -27.34 0.53
C TYR A 181 -13.00 -28.24 -0.17
N TRP A 182 -12.19 -28.97 0.60
CA TRP A 182 -11.21 -29.91 0.03
C TRP A 182 -11.88 -31.06 -0.74
N THR A 183 -13.08 -31.47 -0.31
CA THR A 183 -13.90 -32.45 -1.06
C THR A 183 -14.32 -31.87 -2.41
N TYR A 184 -14.84 -30.65 -2.44
CA TYR A 184 -15.26 -29.97 -3.67
C TYR A 184 -14.10 -29.73 -4.64
N GLU A 185 -12.96 -29.23 -4.17
CA GLU A 185 -11.73 -29.08 -4.97
C GLU A 185 -11.34 -30.41 -5.61
N SER A 186 -11.35 -31.49 -4.82
CA SER A 186 -11.01 -32.82 -5.29
C SER A 186 -11.96 -33.31 -6.38
N VAL A 187 -13.28 -33.16 -6.19
CA VAL A 187 -14.29 -33.53 -7.19
C VAL A 187 -14.03 -32.81 -8.52
N VAL A 188 -13.95 -31.48 -8.47
CA VAL A 188 -13.87 -30.65 -9.67
C VAL A 188 -12.57 -30.90 -10.44
N THR A 189 -11.44 -30.99 -9.74
CA THR A 189 -10.14 -31.22 -10.37
C THR A 189 -10.03 -32.59 -11.04
N TRP A 190 -10.58 -33.65 -10.42
CA TRP A 190 -10.68 -34.97 -11.05
C TRP A 190 -11.57 -34.95 -12.30
N LEU A 191 -12.74 -34.30 -12.23
CA LEU A 191 -13.64 -34.18 -13.39
C LEU A 191 -13.00 -33.42 -14.57
N ILE A 192 -12.21 -32.38 -14.30
CA ILE A 192 -11.45 -31.66 -15.33
C ILE A 192 -10.35 -32.54 -15.92
N ALA A 193 -9.61 -33.28 -15.09
CA ALA A 193 -8.60 -34.21 -15.55
C ALA A 193 -9.21 -35.29 -16.48
N PHE A 194 -10.33 -35.89 -16.08
CA PHE A 194 -11.06 -36.86 -16.92
C PHE A 194 -11.55 -36.23 -18.23
N TYR A 195 -12.09 -35.02 -18.16
CA TYR A 195 -12.51 -34.28 -19.34
C TYR A 195 -11.34 -34.03 -20.31
N LEU A 196 -10.24 -33.43 -19.85
CA LEU A 196 -9.08 -33.12 -20.70
C LEU A 196 -8.43 -34.38 -21.28
N LEU A 197 -8.27 -35.43 -20.46
CA LEU A 197 -7.72 -36.71 -20.92
C LEU A 197 -8.64 -37.41 -21.94
N SER A 198 -9.96 -37.33 -21.76
CA SER A 198 -10.92 -37.87 -22.74
C SER A 198 -10.87 -37.12 -24.09
N GLN A 199 -10.59 -35.81 -24.05
CA GLN A 199 -10.41 -35.00 -25.26
C GLN A 199 -9.11 -35.34 -26.01
N ALA A 200 -8.10 -35.92 -25.36
CA ALA A 200 -6.83 -36.29 -25.99
C ALA A 200 -6.93 -37.50 -26.94
N GLN A 201 -8.08 -38.19 -27.00
CA GLN A 201 -8.38 -39.29 -27.93
C GLN A 201 -7.35 -40.44 -27.91
N LEU A 202 -6.77 -40.73 -26.75
CA LEU A 202 -5.87 -41.87 -26.57
C LEU A 202 -6.64 -43.19 -26.60
N LYS A 203 -6.36 -44.06 -27.57
CA LYS A 203 -7.04 -45.36 -27.77
C LYS A 203 -7.02 -46.28 -26.53
N TRP A 204 -6.03 -46.14 -25.66
CA TRP A 204 -5.84 -46.98 -24.47
C TRP A 204 -6.53 -46.45 -23.20
N LEU A 205 -7.03 -45.22 -23.23
CA LEU A 205 -7.61 -44.53 -22.07
C LEU A 205 -9.15 -44.55 -22.16
N THR A 206 -9.75 -45.68 -21.78
CA THR A 206 -11.22 -45.85 -21.71
C THR A 206 -11.77 -45.35 -20.37
N THR A 207 -13.08 -45.10 -20.31
CA THR A 207 -13.76 -44.60 -19.11
C THR A 207 -13.51 -45.48 -17.88
N ASP A 208 -13.43 -46.80 -18.06
CA ASP A 208 -13.18 -47.78 -16.99
C ASP A 208 -11.74 -47.69 -16.43
N LYS A 209 -10.80 -47.18 -17.24
CA LYS A 209 -9.40 -46.98 -16.81
C LYS A 209 -9.23 -45.77 -15.89
N PHE A 210 -10.22 -44.87 -15.80
CA PHE A 210 -10.18 -43.78 -14.82
C PHE A 210 -10.31 -44.29 -13.38
N VAL A 211 -11.05 -45.39 -13.14
CA VAL A 211 -11.11 -46.05 -11.83
C VAL A 211 -9.71 -46.55 -11.45
N LEU A 212 -9.04 -47.25 -12.37
CA LEU A 212 -7.67 -47.73 -12.15
C LEU A 212 -6.69 -46.57 -11.90
N LEU A 213 -6.83 -45.46 -12.64
CA LEU A 213 -6.00 -44.27 -12.46
C LEU A 213 -6.16 -43.66 -11.06
N VAL A 214 -7.40 -43.44 -10.61
CA VAL A 214 -7.69 -42.89 -9.27
C VAL A 214 -7.16 -43.82 -8.18
N VAL A 215 -7.43 -45.12 -8.27
CA VAL A 215 -6.95 -46.12 -7.31
C VAL A 215 -5.43 -46.13 -7.26
N THR A 216 -4.75 -46.06 -8.41
CA THR A 216 -3.28 -46.00 -8.47
C THR A 216 -2.75 -44.75 -7.79
N VAL A 217 -3.30 -43.57 -8.10
CA VAL A 217 -2.86 -42.29 -7.50
C VAL A 217 -3.08 -42.26 -5.99
N LEU A 218 -4.24 -42.72 -5.52
CA LEU A 218 -4.53 -42.80 -4.08
C LEU A 218 -3.64 -43.83 -3.38
N SER A 219 -3.31 -44.96 -4.02
CA SER A 219 -2.42 -45.97 -3.46
C SER A 219 -0.98 -45.47 -3.34
N VAL A 220 -0.47 -44.82 -4.39
CA VAL A 220 0.89 -44.24 -4.39
C VAL A 220 1.01 -43.13 -3.34
N LYS A 221 -0.05 -42.35 -3.12
CA LYS A 221 -0.06 -41.29 -2.09
C LYS A 221 0.33 -41.78 -0.69
N PHE A 222 -0.06 -42.99 -0.31
CA PHE A 222 0.27 -43.54 1.01
C PHE A 222 1.77 -43.75 1.23
N LEU A 223 2.54 -43.84 0.14
CA LEU A 223 3.99 -44.03 0.14
C LEU A 223 4.75 -42.69 0.07
N ILE A 224 4.10 -41.55 0.28
CA ILE A 224 4.72 -40.22 0.19
C ILE A 224 4.95 -39.64 1.58
N ILE A 225 6.16 -39.15 1.85
CA ILE A 225 6.56 -38.53 3.12
C ILE A 225 5.80 -37.20 3.29
N ASN A 226 5.31 -36.92 4.51
CA ASN A 226 4.59 -35.68 4.86
C ASN A 226 3.35 -35.42 3.99
N ASN A 227 2.70 -36.48 3.52
CA ASN A 227 1.47 -36.36 2.75
C ASN A 227 0.26 -36.36 3.71
N ASN A 228 -0.44 -35.24 3.80
CA ASN A 228 -1.68 -35.10 4.58
C ASN A 228 -2.87 -35.73 3.83
N ILE A 229 -2.92 -37.07 3.79
CA ILE A 229 -4.07 -37.79 3.23
C ILE A 229 -5.25 -37.65 4.18
N ASN A 230 -6.32 -37.01 3.71
CA ASN A 230 -7.57 -36.85 4.46
C ASN A 230 -8.74 -37.57 3.77
N ILE A 231 -9.82 -37.80 4.52
CA ILE A 231 -11.03 -38.47 4.03
C ILE A 231 -11.67 -37.66 2.88
N SER A 232 -11.62 -36.32 2.94
CA SER A 232 -12.14 -35.42 1.89
C SER A 232 -11.63 -35.75 0.49
N GLN A 233 -10.33 -36.08 0.35
CA GLN A 233 -9.74 -36.41 -0.95
C GLN A 233 -10.27 -37.74 -1.52
N ILE A 234 -10.45 -38.75 -0.66
CA ILE A 234 -10.97 -40.07 -1.04
C ILE A 234 -12.45 -39.97 -1.42
N VAL A 235 -13.24 -39.29 -0.60
CA VAL A 235 -14.66 -39.03 -0.84
C VAL A 235 -14.83 -38.23 -2.13
N GLY A 236 -14.05 -37.15 -2.32
CA GLY A 236 -14.12 -36.33 -3.53
C GLY A 236 -13.74 -37.09 -4.81
N ALA A 237 -12.70 -37.93 -4.76
CA ALA A 237 -12.34 -38.78 -5.89
C ALA A 237 -13.43 -39.80 -6.24
N SER A 238 -14.09 -40.37 -5.21
CA SER A 238 -15.20 -41.32 -5.38
C SER A 238 -16.42 -40.64 -6.01
N ILE A 239 -16.80 -39.46 -5.52
CA ILE A 239 -17.88 -38.65 -6.09
C ILE A 239 -17.59 -38.28 -7.55
N ALA A 240 -16.34 -37.93 -7.88
CA ALA A 240 -15.94 -37.62 -9.26
C ALA A 240 -16.11 -38.83 -10.19
N LEU A 241 -15.71 -40.04 -9.76
CA LEU A 241 -15.89 -41.27 -10.54
C LEU A 241 -17.38 -41.59 -10.77
N VAL A 242 -18.20 -41.50 -9.71
CA VAL A 242 -19.66 -41.75 -9.81
C VAL A 242 -20.32 -40.72 -10.73
N SER A 243 -19.95 -39.44 -10.59
CA SER A 243 -20.46 -38.35 -11.43
C SER A 243 -20.05 -38.54 -12.89
N TRP A 244 -18.80 -38.94 -13.13
CA TRP A 244 -18.29 -39.20 -14.49
C TRP A 244 -18.94 -40.42 -15.14
N GLY A 245 -19.26 -41.47 -14.36
CA GLY A 245 -19.97 -42.66 -14.85
C GLY A 245 -21.45 -42.43 -15.09
N SER A 246 -22.14 -41.73 -14.19
CA SER A 246 -23.62 -41.63 -14.16
C SER A 246 -24.16 -40.35 -14.80
N LEU A 247 -23.40 -39.25 -14.76
CA LEU A 247 -23.82 -37.91 -15.18
C LEU A 247 -22.96 -37.35 -16.32
N LYS A 248 -22.23 -38.20 -17.05
CA LYS A 248 -21.31 -37.80 -18.13
C LYS A 248 -21.94 -36.84 -19.14
N ALA A 249 -23.21 -37.04 -19.48
CA ALA A 249 -23.94 -36.21 -20.44
C ALA A 249 -24.15 -34.76 -19.96
N LEU A 250 -24.19 -34.53 -18.64
CA LEU A 250 -24.35 -33.21 -18.02
C LEU A 250 -23.01 -32.48 -17.83
N ILE A 251 -21.90 -33.23 -17.78
CA ILE A 251 -20.56 -32.68 -17.58
C ILE A 251 -20.04 -32.08 -18.90
N ASN A 252 -20.27 -30.79 -19.08
CA ASN A 252 -19.79 -30.02 -20.22
C ASN A 252 -18.76 -28.95 -19.83
N LYS A 253 -18.07 -28.41 -20.84
CA LYS A 253 -17.03 -27.38 -20.65
C LYS A 253 -17.52 -26.10 -19.97
N GLN A 254 -18.80 -25.73 -20.09
CA GLN A 254 -19.35 -24.56 -19.40
C GLN A 254 -19.51 -24.83 -17.90
N LEU A 255 -20.08 -25.98 -17.55
CA LEU A 255 -20.25 -26.40 -16.16
C LEU A 255 -18.89 -26.55 -15.46
N LEU A 256 -17.93 -27.22 -16.11
CA LEU A 256 -16.57 -27.37 -15.59
C LEU A 256 -15.86 -26.03 -15.42
N LEU A 257 -16.05 -25.08 -16.35
CA LEU A 257 -15.47 -23.74 -16.23
C LEU A 257 -16.01 -22.99 -15.01
N VAL A 258 -17.33 -23.04 -14.79
CA VAL A 258 -17.96 -22.38 -13.62
C VAL A 258 -17.50 -23.04 -12.33
N ALA A 259 -17.57 -24.38 -12.26
CA ALA A 259 -17.15 -25.13 -11.08
C ALA A 259 -15.68 -24.87 -10.73
N PHE A 260 -14.81 -24.80 -11.74
CA PHE A 260 -13.39 -24.51 -11.55
C PHE A 260 -13.11 -23.06 -11.18
N GLY A 261 -13.90 -22.11 -11.69
CA GLY A 261 -13.85 -20.72 -11.25
C GLY A 261 -14.11 -20.59 -9.75
N PHE A 262 -15.10 -21.33 -9.22
CA PHE A 262 -15.32 -21.42 -7.77
C PHE A 262 -14.13 -22.04 -7.04
N VAL A 263 -13.53 -23.12 -7.54
CA VAL A 263 -12.33 -23.69 -6.92
C VAL A 263 -11.21 -22.66 -6.81
N ILE A 264 -10.95 -21.90 -7.87
CA ILE A 264 -9.90 -20.87 -7.89
C ILE A 264 -10.17 -19.78 -6.85
N VAL A 265 -11.39 -19.25 -6.79
CA VAL A 265 -11.76 -18.18 -5.83
C VAL A 265 -11.73 -18.71 -4.40
N LEU A 266 -12.36 -19.86 -4.15
CA LEU A 266 -12.44 -20.45 -2.80
C LEU A 266 -11.08 -20.91 -2.29
N ASN A 267 -10.16 -21.36 -3.16
CA ASN A 267 -8.78 -21.71 -2.77
C ASN A 267 -7.98 -20.52 -2.24
N GLY A 268 -8.30 -19.30 -2.68
CA GLY A 268 -7.71 -18.10 -2.10
C GLY A 268 -8.37 -17.70 -0.78
N LEU A 269 -9.66 -18.00 -0.59
CA LEU A 269 -10.44 -17.50 0.54
C LEU A 269 -10.57 -18.47 1.71
N HIS A 270 -10.18 -19.73 1.58
CA HIS A 270 -10.16 -20.71 2.67
C HIS A 270 -9.07 -20.35 3.70
N PRO A 271 -9.32 -20.39 5.03
CA PRO A 271 -10.44 -21.04 5.75
C PRO A 271 -11.77 -20.27 5.85
N PHE A 272 -11.95 -19.21 5.06
CA PHE A 272 -13.14 -18.33 5.05
C PHE A 272 -13.32 -17.54 6.35
N GLU A 273 -12.22 -17.30 7.04
CA GLU A 273 -12.16 -16.52 8.27
C GLU A 273 -11.67 -15.11 7.97
N LEU A 274 -12.37 -14.11 8.48
CA LEU A 274 -12.09 -12.71 8.13
C LEU A 274 -11.08 -12.06 9.05
N LYS A 275 -10.14 -11.32 8.46
CA LYS A 275 -9.23 -10.44 9.18
C LYS A 275 -10.00 -9.20 9.70
N PRO A 276 -9.69 -8.75 10.92
CA PRO A 276 -10.28 -7.55 11.53
C PRO A 276 -9.83 -6.24 10.86
N LEU A 277 -8.63 -6.25 10.28
CA LEU A 277 -8.06 -5.20 9.46
C LEU A 277 -7.56 -5.81 8.15
N PRO A 278 -7.81 -5.20 6.99
CA PRO A 278 -7.33 -5.73 5.73
C PRO A 278 -5.80 -5.68 5.70
N SER A 279 -5.14 -6.81 5.47
CA SER A 279 -3.69 -6.81 5.24
C SER A 279 -3.35 -6.06 3.95
N ASP A 280 -2.11 -5.59 3.82
CA ASP A 280 -1.67 -4.95 2.59
C ASP A 280 -1.73 -5.91 1.39
N PHE A 281 -2.00 -5.35 0.22
CA PHE A 281 -1.86 -6.09 -1.04
C PHE A 281 -0.45 -5.86 -1.57
N HIS A 282 0.34 -6.92 -1.65
CA HIS A 282 1.68 -6.86 -2.20
C HIS A 282 1.61 -6.86 -3.73
N TRP A 283 1.77 -5.67 -4.30
CA TRP A 283 1.88 -5.52 -5.76
C TRP A 283 3.21 -6.01 -6.31
N LEU A 284 4.19 -6.25 -5.43
CA LEU A 284 5.45 -6.86 -5.76
C LEU A 284 5.26 -8.38 -5.85
N PRO A 285 5.36 -8.99 -7.05
CA PRO A 285 5.09 -10.43 -7.19
C PRO A 285 6.08 -11.32 -6.44
N PHE A 286 5.64 -12.52 -6.12
CA PHE A 286 6.36 -13.56 -5.40
C PHE A 286 6.77 -13.19 -3.97
N THR A 287 6.15 -12.17 -3.36
CA THR A 287 6.42 -11.80 -1.96
C THR A 287 6.12 -12.94 -1.01
N GLY A 288 4.96 -13.58 -1.14
CA GLY A 288 4.62 -14.78 -0.37
C GLY A 288 5.44 -16.02 -0.78
N SER A 289 5.86 -16.10 -2.04
CA SER A 289 6.60 -17.26 -2.55
C SER A 289 8.10 -17.23 -2.23
N LEU A 290 8.69 -16.04 -2.05
CA LEU A 290 10.11 -15.83 -1.75
C LEU A 290 10.38 -15.81 -0.24
N ASN A 291 9.35 -15.60 0.58
CA ASN A 291 9.45 -15.64 2.05
C ASN A 291 9.03 -17.03 2.58
N GLY A 292 9.76 -17.57 3.57
CA GLY A 292 9.45 -18.87 4.17
C GLY A 292 10.12 -20.06 3.46
N ASN A 293 9.51 -21.26 3.58
CA ASN A 293 10.10 -22.49 3.05
C ASN A 293 9.98 -22.56 1.51
N ILE A 294 11.11 -22.33 0.83
CA ILE A 294 11.22 -22.29 -0.63
C ILE A 294 10.65 -23.54 -1.31
N LEU A 295 10.85 -24.73 -0.73
CA LEU A 295 10.39 -25.98 -1.34
C LEU A 295 8.86 -26.08 -1.35
N LEU A 296 8.21 -25.72 -0.22
CA LEU A 296 6.75 -25.69 -0.12
C LEU A 296 6.15 -24.64 -1.05
N ASN A 297 6.77 -23.47 -1.13
CA ASN A 297 6.33 -22.38 -2.00
C ASN A 297 6.44 -22.75 -3.48
N ILE A 298 7.52 -23.42 -3.90
CA ILE A 298 7.67 -23.94 -5.27
C ILE A 298 6.57 -24.94 -5.60
N ILE A 299 6.22 -25.85 -4.68
CA ILE A 299 5.17 -26.84 -4.88
C ILE A 299 3.80 -26.15 -4.99
N ALA A 300 3.50 -25.19 -4.11
CA ALA A 300 2.25 -24.42 -4.13
C ALA A 300 2.11 -23.59 -5.42
N MET A 301 3.18 -22.88 -5.83
CA MET A 301 3.21 -22.09 -7.05
C MET A 301 3.07 -22.97 -8.31
N SER A 302 3.67 -24.16 -8.31
CA SER A 302 3.53 -25.13 -9.40
C SER A 302 2.08 -25.62 -9.56
N LYS A 303 1.41 -25.92 -8.43
CA LYS A 303 -0.02 -26.29 -8.42
C LYS A 303 -0.88 -25.16 -9.00
N LYS A 304 -0.72 -23.94 -8.47
CA LYS A 304 -1.43 -22.73 -8.93
C LYS A 304 -1.24 -22.49 -10.43
N THR A 305 -0.01 -22.60 -10.94
CA THR A 305 0.31 -22.43 -12.36
C THR A 305 -0.48 -23.37 -13.27
N VAL A 306 -0.53 -24.67 -12.94
CA VAL A 306 -1.28 -25.65 -13.75
C VAL A 306 -2.79 -25.37 -13.67
N PHE A 307 -3.29 -24.95 -12.51
CA PHE A 307 -4.70 -24.59 -12.35
C PHE A 307 -5.07 -23.41 -13.25
N TYR A 308 -4.25 -22.35 -13.25
CA TYR A 308 -4.47 -21.17 -14.07
C TYR A 308 -4.37 -21.46 -15.57
N ILE A 309 -3.38 -22.23 -16.02
CA ILE A 309 -3.31 -22.63 -17.44
C ILE A 309 -4.54 -23.47 -17.84
N SER A 310 -4.98 -24.38 -16.97
CA SER A 310 -6.17 -25.22 -17.19
C SER A 310 -7.45 -24.37 -17.28
N ALA A 311 -7.59 -23.34 -16.44
CA ALA A 311 -8.72 -22.42 -16.48
C ALA A 311 -8.74 -21.58 -17.76
N VAL A 312 -7.59 -21.03 -18.16
CA VAL A 312 -7.45 -20.31 -19.44
C VAL A 312 -7.80 -21.21 -20.61
N TRP A 313 -7.35 -22.48 -20.57
CA TRP A 313 -7.65 -23.45 -21.61
C TRP A 313 -9.15 -23.78 -21.67
N LEU A 314 -9.79 -24.13 -20.55
CA LEU A 314 -11.23 -24.38 -20.49
C LEU A 314 -12.05 -23.20 -21.01
N MET A 315 -11.66 -21.97 -20.62
CA MET A 315 -12.31 -20.76 -21.11
C MET A 315 -12.08 -20.55 -22.61
N PHE A 316 -10.89 -20.88 -23.12
CA PHE A 316 -10.62 -20.88 -24.56
C PHE A 316 -11.46 -21.91 -25.30
N LEU A 317 -11.74 -23.09 -24.72
CA LEU A 317 -12.63 -24.09 -25.32
C LEU A 317 -14.07 -23.58 -25.51
N VAL A 318 -14.50 -22.64 -24.66
CA VAL A 318 -15.82 -22.00 -24.72
C VAL A 318 -15.81 -20.78 -25.65
N THR A 319 -14.80 -19.91 -25.56
CA THR A 319 -14.81 -18.60 -26.22
C THR A 319 -14.12 -18.58 -27.58
N LYS A 320 -13.21 -19.53 -27.84
CA LYS A 320 -12.30 -19.58 -29.00
C LYS A 320 -11.42 -18.33 -29.18
N LYS A 321 -11.29 -17.50 -28.13
CA LYS A 321 -10.48 -16.28 -28.13
C LYS A 321 -9.50 -16.33 -26.97
N LEU A 322 -8.23 -16.70 -27.25
CA LEU A 322 -7.23 -16.90 -26.21
C LEU A 322 -6.99 -15.63 -25.39
N ARG A 323 -6.78 -14.47 -26.05
CA ARG A 323 -6.56 -13.19 -25.35
C ARG A 323 -7.70 -12.83 -24.40
N PHE A 324 -8.94 -13.02 -24.85
CA PHE A 324 -10.12 -12.77 -24.01
C PHE A 324 -10.15 -13.74 -22.82
N SER A 325 -9.87 -15.02 -23.06
CA SER A 325 -9.82 -16.05 -22.01
C SER A 325 -8.77 -15.75 -20.95
N THR A 326 -7.55 -15.37 -21.37
CA THR A 326 -6.46 -15.00 -20.46
C THR A 326 -6.81 -13.78 -19.62
N ILE A 327 -7.33 -12.70 -20.24
CA ILE A 327 -7.70 -11.48 -19.51
C ILE A 327 -8.81 -11.78 -18.50
N THR A 328 -9.84 -12.54 -18.87
CA THR A 328 -10.94 -12.82 -17.95
C THR A 328 -10.51 -13.69 -16.78
N VAL A 329 -9.74 -14.77 -17.01
CA VAL A 329 -9.24 -15.59 -15.91
C VAL A 329 -8.30 -14.80 -15.01
N ALA A 330 -7.44 -13.94 -15.58
CA ALA A 330 -6.53 -13.10 -14.80
C ALA A 330 -7.30 -12.11 -13.90
N LEU A 331 -8.42 -11.58 -14.38
CA LEU A 331 -9.26 -10.66 -13.64
C LEU A 331 -10.00 -11.37 -12.49
N VAL A 332 -10.48 -12.60 -12.71
CA VAL A 332 -11.09 -13.42 -11.65
C VAL A 332 -10.08 -13.79 -10.57
N VAL A 333 -8.89 -14.24 -10.98
CA VAL A 333 -7.79 -14.55 -10.05
C VAL A 333 -7.37 -13.30 -9.27
N PHE A 334 -7.21 -12.16 -9.95
CA PHE A 334 -6.86 -10.89 -9.29
C PHE A 334 -7.89 -10.48 -8.23
N ILE A 335 -9.20 -10.60 -8.51
CA ILE A 335 -10.23 -10.29 -7.52
C ILE A 335 -10.16 -11.26 -6.34
N GLY A 336 -9.92 -12.55 -6.59
CA GLY A 336 -9.71 -13.55 -5.55
C GLY A 336 -8.51 -13.21 -4.65
N GLU A 337 -7.36 -12.91 -5.24
CA GLU A 337 -6.15 -12.49 -4.52
C GLU A 337 -6.33 -11.18 -3.78
N TYR A 338 -7.03 -10.19 -4.37
CA TYR A 338 -7.30 -8.94 -3.68
C TYR A 338 -8.24 -9.14 -2.48
N SER A 339 -9.15 -10.11 -2.58
CA SER A 339 -10.07 -10.47 -1.49
C SER A 339 -9.36 -11.17 -0.32
N GLN A 340 -8.18 -11.77 -0.54
CA GLN A 340 -7.35 -12.36 0.53
C GLN A 340 -6.88 -11.36 1.57
N ARG A 341 -6.84 -10.06 1.24
CA ARG A 341 -6.55 -9.01 2.24
C ARG A 341 -7.44 -9.11 3.47
N PHE A 342 -8.65 -9.62 3.29
CA PHE A 342 -9.68 -9.70 4.30
C PHE A 342 -9.79 -11.09 4.92
N VAL A 343 -8.92 -12.05 4.57
CA VAL A 343 -8.98 -13.44 5.05
C VAL A 343 -7.69 -13.78 5.82
N THR A 344 -7.79 -14.54 6.90
CA THR A 344 -6.65 -15.01 7.72
C THR A 344 -5.67 -15.88 6.90
N ASP A 345 -4.41 -15.96 7.34
CA ASP A 345 -3.36 -16.84 6.79
C ASP A 345 -3.04 -16.72 5.28
N SER A 346 -3.40 -15.59 4.66
CA SER A 346 -3.16 -15.33 3.25
C SER A 346 -2.29 -14.10 3.01
N VAL A 347 -1.36 -14.23 2.04
CA VAL A 347 -0.50 -13.15 1.56
C VAL A 347 -1.10 -12.66 0.24
N ALA A 348 -1.92 -11.63 0.32
CA ALA A 348 -2.59 -11.05 -0.83
C ALA A 348 -1.56 -10.40 -1.77
N GLU A 349 -1.36 -10.96 -2.97
CA GLU A 349 -0.33 -10.46 -3.90
C GLU A 349 -0.71 -10.61 -5.39
N ILE A 350 0.02 -9.91 -6.27
CA ILE A 350 -0.28 -9.89 -7.72
C ILE A 350 0.16 -11.16 -8.48
N THR A 351 0.96 -12.02 -7.86
CA THR A 351 1.66 -13.16 -8.47
C THR A 351 0.76 -14.03 -9.32
N ASP A 352 -0.40 -14.40 -8.78
CA ASP A 352 -1.27 -15.39 -9.41
C ASP A 352 -1.89 -14.85 -10.71
N ALA A 353 -2.22 -13.56 -10.76
CA ALA A 353 -2.68 -12.91 -11.99
C ALA A 353 -1.58 -12.89 -13.07
N ILE A 354 -0.31 -12.69 -12.69
CA ILE A 354 0.84 -12.75 -13.60
C ILE A 354 1.04 -14.18 -14.12
N LEU A 355 0.89 -15.20 -13.27
CA LEU A 355 0.95 -16.61 -13.67
C LEU A 355 -0.11 -16.94 -14.73
N VAL A 356 -1.31 -16.35 -14.65
CA VAL A 356 -2.35 -16.52 -15.68
C VAL A 356 -1.90 -15.92 -17.02
N PHE A 357 -1.33 -14.72 -17.03
CA PHE A 357 -0.81 -14.10 -18.27
C PHE A 357 0.33 -14.92 -18.87
N PHE A 358 1.23 -15.42 -18.03
CA PHE A 358 2.31 -16.31 -18.43
C PHE A 358 1.76 -17.60 -19.05
N GLY A 359 0.75 -18.20 -18.42
CA GLY A 359 0.04 -19.36 -18.94
C GLY A 359 -0.63 -19.13 -20.29
N GLY A 360 -1.31 -17.99 -20.45
CA GLY A 360 -1.90 -17.57 -21.72
C GLY A 360 -0.85 -17.36 -22.83
N TYR A 361 0.31 -16.83 -22.48
CA TYR A 361 1.44 -16.70 -23.39
C TYR A 361 1.98 -18.06 -23.84
N ILE A 362 2.20 -19.00 -22.91
CA ILE A 362 2.63 -20.37 -23.22
C ILE A 362 1.66 -21.02 -24.23
N LEU A 363 0.36 -20.97 -23.94
CA LEU A 363 -0.68 -21.51 -24.83
C LEU A 363 -0.65 -20.85 -26.22
N SER A 364 -0.38 -19.54 -26.30
CA SER A 364 -0.27 -18.84 -27.58
C SER A 364 0.89 -19.35 -28.43
N VAL A 365 2.03 -19.69 -27.82
CA VAL A 365 3.20 -20.22 -28.52
C VAL A 365 2.89 -21.60 -29.10
N PHE A 366 2.22 -22.47 -28.34
CA PHE A 366 1.81 -23.79 -28.82
C PHE A 366 0.78 -23.73 -29.95
N LEU A 367 -0.14 -22.75 -29.91
CA LEU A 367 -1.15 -22.57 -30.96
C LEU A 367 -0.58 -21.95 -32.24
N ILE A 368 0.36 -20.99 -32.15
CA ILE A 368 0.98 -20.33 -33.33
C ILE A 368 1.79 -21.33 -34.17
N LYS A 369 2.43 -22.31 -33.54
CA LYS A 369 3.20 -23.36 -34.24
C LYS A 369 2.32 -24.27 -35.11
N SER A 370 1.01 -24.27 -34.90
CA SER A 370 0.03 -25.03 -35.68
C SER A 370 -0.27 -24.45 -37.06
N ASP A 371 -0.18 -23.13 -37.21
CA ASP A 371 -0.55 -22.44 -38.46
C ASP A 371 0.62 -22.38 -39.47
N SER A 372 1.84 -22.74 -39.03
CA SER A 372 3.04 -22.74 -39.88
C SER A 372 3.35 -24.09 -40.56
N ASP A 373 2.66 -25.17 -40.17
CA ASP A 373 2.91 -26.53 -40.68
C ASP A 373 1.85 -27.00 -41.72
N THR A 374 1.00 -26.10 -42.23
CA THR A 374 0.17 -26.39 -43.40
C THR A 374 0.99 -26.22 -44.68
N PRO A 375 1.14 -27.26 -45.53
CA PRO A 375 1.78 -27.09 -46.83
C PRO A 375 0.86 -26.23 -47.69
N ASN A 376 1.27 -24.98 -47.94
CA ASN A 376 0.67 -24.09 -48.91
C ASN A 376 0.81 -24.70 -50.31
N ASN A 377 -0.19 -25.48 -50.72
CA ASN A 377 -0.33 -25.94 -52.09
C ASN A 377 -1.10 -24.87 -52.88
N THR A 378 -0.42 -23.79 -53.23
CA THR A 378 -0.84 -22.89 -54.31
C THR A 378 0.39 -22.51 -55.11
N GLN A 379 0.52 -23.14 -56.27
CA GLN A 379 1.46 -22.81 -57.33
C GLN A 379 1.36 -21.31 -57.66
N SER A 380 2.45 -20.56 -57.43
CA SER A 380 2.66 -19.26 -58.04
C SER A 380 3.56 -19.40 -59.25
N ASN A 381 2.94 -19.25 -60.42
CA ASN A 381 3.56 -19.15 -61.74
C ASN A 381 4.55 -17.97 -61.80
N PRO A 382 5.82 -18.13 -62.23
CA PRO A 382 6.72 -17.02 -62.43
C PRO A 382 6.76 -16.66 -63.91
N ASN A 383 5.91 -15.72 -64.35
CA ASN A 383 6.06 -15.04 -65.64
C ASN A 383 5.17 -13.79 -65.68
N TYR A 384 5.77 -12.62 -65.43
CA TYR A 384 5.77 -11.54 -66.42
C TYR A 384 6.70 -10.41 -65.96
N ASN A 385 7.75 -10.21 -66.75
CA ASN A 385 8.66 -9.09 -66.70
C ASN A 385 8.05 -7.90 -67.46
N ARG A 386 8.50 -6.69 -67.07
CA ARG A 386 8.70 -5.48 -67.91
C ARG A 386 7.51 -4.93 -68.72
N ASP A 387 7.16 -3.67 -68.45
CA ASP A 387 7.44 -2.56 -69.36
C ASP A 387 6.79 -1.26 -68.84
N PHE A 388 7.24 -0.14 -69.43
CA PHE A 388 6.77 1.25 -69.29
C PHE A 388 7.47 2.15 -68.26
N ASN A 389 8.67 2.60 -68.68
CA ASN A 389 9.00 4.02 -68.64
C ASN A 389 8.47 4.70 -69.92
N SER A 390 7.55 5.65 -69.81
CA SER A 390 7.60 6.91 -70.57
C SER A 390 6.47 7.88 -70.20
N THR A 391 6.88 9.15 -70.07
CA THR A 391 6.10 10.38 -70.36
C THR A 391 4.81 10.62 -69.56
N LEU A 392 4.89 11.52 -68.58
CA LEU A 392 4.26 12.86 -68.60
C LEU A 392 4.74 13.63 -67.36
N ALA A 393 5.18 14.87 -67.58
CA ALA A 393 5.64 15.78 -66.54
C ALA A 393 4.56 15.97 -65.46
N PRO A 394 4.90 15.95 -64.16
CA PRO A 394 3.94 16.34 -63.14
C PRO A 394 3.85 17.87 -63.13
N GLU A 395 2.72 18.39 -63.61
CA GLU A 395 2.25 19.71 -63.21
C GLU A 395 2.32 19.84 -61.69
N ASN A 396 2.94 20.92 -61.25
CA ASN A 396 3.05 21.34 -59.86
C ASN A 396 1.64 21.53 -59.26
N VAL A 397 1.06 20.47 -58.70
CA VAL A 397 -0.01 20.60 -57.71
C VAL A 397 0.61 20.40 -56.34
N ASN A 398 1.02 21.51 -55.75
CA ASN A 398 1.36 21.64 -54.34
C ASN A 398 0.14 21.25 -53.47
N VAL A 399 -0.07 19.96 -53.24
CA VAL A 399 -0.98 19.47 -52.19
C VAL A 399 -0.19 19.38 -50.88
N GLY A 400 0.16 20.55 -50.35
CA GLY A 400 0.52 20.67 -48.94
C GLY A 400 -0.71 20.31 -48.11
N ILE A 401 -0.60 19.25 -47.31
CA ILE A 401 -1.66 18.83 -46.37
C ILE A 401 -1.87 19.95 -45.35
N LYS A 402 -2.78 20.89 -45.63
CA LYS A 402 -3.33 21.84 -44.65
C LYS A 402 -4.24 21.06 -43.70
N GLN A 403 -3.77 20.83 -42.46
CA GLN A 403 -4.70 20.68 -41.34
C GLN A 403 -5.62 21.91 -41.36
N ARG A 404 -6.93 21.70 -41.49
CA ARG A 404 -7.91 22.80 -41.43
C ARG A 404 -7.93 23.35 -40.01
N ASP A 405 -7.23 24.45 -39.78
CA ASP A 405 -7.31 25.24 -38.54
C ASP A 405 -8.77 25.62 -38.28
N ILE A 406 -9.26 25.34 -37.08
CA ILE A 406 -10.56 25.82 -36.61
C ILE A 406 -10.32 27.21 -36.03
N SER A 407 -10.66 28.24 -36.81
CA SER A 407 -10.60 29.65 -36.39
C SER A 407 -11.16 29.90 -34.99
N GLY A 408 -10.54 30.83 -34.28
CA GLY A 408 -10.92 31.27 -32.94
C GLY A 408 -10.36 30.43 -31.79
N LEU A 409 -10.01 29.16 -32.02
CA LEU A 409 -9.54 28.28 -30.93
C LEU A 409 -8.11 28.59 -30.47
N ASP A 410 -7.24 29.06 -31.36
CA ASP A 410 -5.89 29.50 -30.97
C ASP A 410 -5.95 30.77 -30.10
N GLY A 411 -6.88 31.69 -30.38
CA GLY A 411 -7.14 32.82 -29.51
C GLY A 411 -7.60 32.41 -28.11
N LEU A 412 -8.48 31.40 -28.00
CA LEU A 412 -8.90 30.86 -26.70
C LEU A 412 -7.74 30.23 -25.93
N ARG A 413 -6.81 29.55 -26.62
CA ARG A 413 -5.56 29.05 -26.00
C ARG A 413 -4.67 30.18 -25.48
N ALA A 414 -4.59 31.28 -26.21
CA ALA A 414 -3.85 32.45 -25.76
C ALA A 414 -4.46 33.04 -24.49
N CYS A 415 -5.79 33.19 -24.44
CA CYS A 415 -6.50 33.62 -23.24
C CYS A 415 -6.23 32.68 -22.05
N ALA A 416 -6.26 31.36 -22.27
CA ALA A 416 -5.96 30.36 -21.25
C ALA A 416 -4.51 30.47 -20.73
N ALA A 417 -3.52 30.58 -21.62
CA ALA A 417 -2.10 30.71 -21.25
C ALA A 417 -1.84 32.01 -20.45
N LEU A 418 -2.41 33.12 -20.89
CA LEU A 418 -2.27 34.42 -20.22
C LEU A 418 -2.98 34.42 -18.85
N ALA A 419 -4.15 33.80 -18.73
CA ALA A 419 -4.84 33.65 -17.44
C ALA A 419 -3.98 32.86 -16.44
N VAL A 420 -3.34 31.76 -16.87
CA VAL A 420 -2.42 30.98 -16.03
C VAL A 420 -1.18 31.78 -15.65
N PHE A 421 -0.64 32.60 -16.56
CA PHE A 421 0.48 33.50 -16.27
C PHE A 421 0.09 34.49 -15.16
N VAL A 422 -1.09 35.10 -15.26
CA VAL A 422 -1.60 36.09 -14.28
C VAL A 422 -1.73 35.50 -12.88
N VAL A 423 -2.18 34.25 -12.74
CA VAL A 423 -2.26 33.56 -11.43
C VAL A 423 -0.90 33.49 -10.76
N HIS A 424 0.11 33.00 -11.48
CA HIS A 424 1.45 32.83 -10.91
C HIS A 424 2.12 34.19 -10.69
N PHE A 425 1.86 35.17 -11.55
CA PHE A 425 2.26 36.55 -11.32
C PHE A 425 1.66 37.12 -10.01
N GLN A 426 0.37 36.86 -9.74
CA GLN A 426 -0.27 37.26 -8.48
C GLN A 426 0.34 36.54 -7.28
N GLN A 427 0.66 35.24 -7.39
CA GLN A 427 1.34 34.49 -6.32
C GLN A 427 2.71 35.07 -5.93
N PHE A 428 3.42 35.71 -6.87
CA PHE A 428 4.71 36.35 -6.59
C PHE A 428 4.60 37.81 -6.13
N THR A 429 3.54 38.53 -6.53
CA THR A 429 3.40 39.97 -6.28
C THR A 429 2.43 40.32 -5.16
N SER A 430 1.46 39.45 -4.87
CA SER A 430 0.39 39.65 -3.87
C SER A 430 -0.33 41.00 -4.00
N ILE A 431 -0.46 41.52 -5.23
CA ILE A 431 -1.20 42.76 -5.48
C ILE A 431 -2.71 42.49 -5.50
N GLY A 432 -3.48 43.41 -4.94
CA GLY A 432 -4.93 43.30 -4.85
C GLY A 432 -5.62 44.66 -4.94
N GLY A 433 -6.96 44.64 -4.98
CA GLY A 433 -7.79 45.83 -5.05
C GLY A 433 -9.21 45.52 -5.50
N THR A 434 -10.15 46.38 -5.13
CA THR A 434 -11.57 46.21 -5.44
C THR A 434 -12.14 47.45 -6.12
N LEU A 435 -12.96 47.28 -7.15
CA LEU A 435 -13.75 48.35 -7.78
C LEU A 435 -15.24 47.98 -7.70
N GLY A 436 -15.92 48.48 -6.68
CA GLY A 436 -17.29 48.09 -6.38
C GLY A 436 -17.38 46.59 -6.09
N PRO A 437 -18.25 45.82 -6.76
CA PRO A 437 -18.34 44.36 -6.56
C PRO A 437 -17.19 43.57 -7.23
N VAL A 438 -16.39 44.22 -8.08
CA VAL A 438 -15.29 43.58 -8.82
C VAL A 438 -14.05 43.53 -7.94
N ASP A 439 -13.63 42.32 -7.59
CA ASP A 439 -12.40 42.02 -6.87
C ASP A 439 -11.32 41.58 -7.87
N PHE A 440 -10.29 42.43 -8.04
CA PHE A 440 -9.20 42.17 -8.97
C PHE A 440 -8.27 41.07 -8.46
N GLU A 441 -8.09 40.94 -7.15
CA GLU A 441 -7.28 39.87 -6.57
C GLU A 441 -7.95 38.52 -6.84
N ARG A 442 -9.24 38.41 -6.52
CA ARG A 442 -10.05 37.22 -6.82
C ARG A 442 -10.02 36.89 -8.30
N TRP A 443 -10.19 37.86 -9.18
CA TRP A 443 -10.10 37.65 -10.63
C TRP A 443 -8.75 37.08 -11.07
N MET A 444 -7.64 37.59 -10.53
CA MET A 444 -6.30 37.08 -10.84
C MET A 444 -6.09 35.65 -10.32
N VAL A 445 -6.51 35.34 -9.09
CA VAL A 445 -6.43 33.99 -8.49
C VAL A 445 -7.29 32.98 -9.26
N ASN A 446 -8.50 33.38 -9.64
CA ASN A 446 -9.43 32.59 -10.44
C ASN A 446 -9.02 32.43 -11.91
N GLY A 447 -7.94 33.10 -12.34
CA GLY A 447 -7.29 32.86 -13.64
C GLY A 447 -6.82 31.40 -13.81
N ASN A 448 -6.78 30.61 -12.73
CA ASN A 448 -6.49 29.18 -12.74
C ASN A 448 -7.51 28.38 -13.59
N THR A 449 -8.69 28.95 -13.83
CA THR A 449 -9.72 28.49 -14.78
C THR A 449 -9.18 28.35 -16.22
N GLY A 450 -8.09 29.05 -16.56
CA GLY A 450 -7.37 28.82 -17.81
C GLY A 450 -6.96 27.35 -18.02
N VAL A 451 -6.64 26.62 -16.94
CA VAL A 451 -6.35 25.18 -16.98
C VAL A 451 -7.61 24.36 -17.35
N ALA A 452 -8.77 24.70 -16.78
CA ALA A 452 -10.04 24.07 -17.15
C ALA A 452 -10.35 24.28 -18.65
N LEU A 453 -10.04 25.47 -19.19
CA LEU A 453 -10.18 25.75 -20.62
C LEU A 453 -9.21 24.91 -21.46
N PHE A 454 -7.96 24.71 -21.03
CA PHE A 454 -7.03 23.79 -21.72
C PHE A 454 -7.55 22.35 -21.73
N PHE A 455 -8.05 21.83 -20.61
CA PHE A 455 -8.62 20.48 -20.58
C PHE A 455 -9.86 20.34 -21.46
N ALA A 456 -10.75 21.32 -21.45
CA ALA A 456 -11.92 21.33 -22.34
C ALA A 456 -11.51 21.46 -23.82
N LEU A 457 -10.51 22.28 -24.15
CA LEU A 457 -9.94 22.39 -25.51
C LEU A 457 -9.31 21.06 -25.97
N SER A 458 -8.59 20.38 -25.08
CA SER A 458 -7.99 19.07 -25.33
C SER A 458 -9.08 18.04 -25.61
N GLY A 459 -10.14 17.98 -24.79
CA GLY A 459 -11.31 17.13 -25.05
C GLY A 459 -11.98 17.43 -26.38
N PHE A 460 -12.15 18.72 -26.70
CA PHE A 460 -12.78 19.19 -27.93
C PHE A 460 -12.00 18.78 -29.18
N LEU A 461 -10.71 19.12 -29.24
CA LEU A 461 -9.90 18.91 -30.44
C LEU A 461 -9.53 17.45 -30.66
N LEU A 462 -9.25 16.72 -29.58
CA LEU A 462 -8.81 15.34 -29.69
C LEU A 462 -9.95 14.38 -30.00
N SER A 463 -11.16 14.64 -29.50
CA SER A 463 -12.33 13.80 -29.80
C SER A 463 -12.89 14.03 -31.20
N MET A 464 -12.55 15.14 -31.87
CA MET A 464 -13.07 15.50 -33.20
C MET A 464 -12.90 14.38 -34.25
N PRO A 465 -11.70 13.78 -34.46
CA PRO A 465 -11.53 12.70 -35.44
C PRO A 465 -12.23 11.40 -35.02
N PHE A 466 -12.39 11.18 -33.70
CA PHE A 466 -13.09 10.02 -33.17
C PHE A 466 -14.59 10.13 -33.39
N TRP A 467 -15.19 11.30 -33.17
CA TRP A 467 -16.60 11.55 -33.48
C TRP A 467 -16.90 11.43 -34.98
N GLN A 468 -15.96 11.86 -35.83
CA GLN A 468 -16.08 11.70 -37.29
C GLN A 468 -16.04 10.23 -37.70
N ALA A 469 -15.09 9.44 -37.18
CA ALA A 469 -14.99 8.00 -37.44
C ALA A 469 -16.16 7.20 -36.85
N ASN A 470 -16.71 7.65 -35.71
CA ASN A 470 -17.85 6.99 -35.06
C ASN A 470 -19.11 6.98 -35.95
N LYS A 471 -19.27 7.95 -36.87
CA LYS A 471 -20.38 7.96 -37.85
C LYS A 471 -20.39 6.69 -38.71
N GLU A 472 -19.22 6.11 -38.96
CA GLU A 472 -19.05 4.89 -39.75
C GLU A 472 -18.86 3.65 -38.87
N HIS A 473 -19.09 3.75 -37.56
CA HIS A 473 -18.74 2.72 -36.58
C HIS A 473 -17.28 2.26 -36.72
N THR A 474 -16.35 3.18 -36.98
CA THR A 474 -14.91 2.93 -37.06
C THR A 474 -14.14 3.74 -36.02
N LEU A 475 -12.81 3.53 -35.95
CA LEU A 475 -11.91 4.28 -35.08
C LEU A 475 -10.79 4.89 -35.93
N PRO A 476 -10.25 6.07 -35.56
CA PRO A 476 -9.06 6.59 -36.20
C PRO A 476 -7.85 5.69 -35.92
N ASN A 477 -6.77 5.87 -36.68
CA ASN A 477 -5.54 5.11 -36.47
C ASN A 477 -4.93 5.47 -35.08
N ILE A 478 -5.13 4.58 -34.11
CA ILE A 478 -4.74 4.77 -32.70
C ILE A 478 -3.21 4.93 -32.57
N LYS A 479 -2.43 4.16 -33.34
CA LYS A 479 -0.96 4.28 -33.35
C LYS A 479 -0.52 5.66 -33.80
N HIS A 480 -1.11 6.17 -34.89
CA HIS A 480 -0.81 7.50 -35.41
C HIS A 480 -1.24 8.61 -34.46
N TYR A 481 -2.38 8.43 -33.80
CA TYR A 481 -2.84 9.34 -32.75
C TYR A 481 -1.81 9.47 -31.62
N PHE A 482 -1.36 8.34 -31.04
CA PHE A 482 -0.38 8.37 -29.95
C PHE A 482 0.95 8.99 -30.36
N ILE A 483 1.48 8.66 -31.55
CA ILE A 483 2.73 9.24 -32.05
C ILE A 483 2.60 10.77 -32.17
N LYS A 484 1.50 11.26 -32.74
CA LYS A 484 1.25 12.71 -32.88
C LYS A 484 1.10 13.44 -31.54
N ARG A 485 0.68 12.74 -30.48
CA ARG A 485 0.58 13.33 -29.13
C ARG A 485 1.92 13.31 -28.41
N ALA A 486 2.63 12.17 -28.48
CA ALA A 486 3.98 12.02 -27.96
C ALA A 486 4.92 13.09 -28.52
N LEU A 487 4.93 13.29 -29.85
CA LEU A 487 5.76 14.31 -30.51
C LEU A 487 5.42 15.75 -30.13
N ARG A 488 4.18 16.00 -29.66
CA ARG A 488 3.75 17.34 -29.25
C ARG A 488 4.22 17.67 -27.82
N ILE A 489 4.14 16.71 -26.89
CA ILE A 489 4.43 16.95 -25.47
C ILE A 489 5.86 16.56 -25.10
N ILE A 490 6.23 15.29 -25.35
CA ILE A 490 7.39 14.64 -24.74
C ILE A 490 8.71 15.37 -25.01
N PRO A 491 9.05 15.77 -26.25
CA PRO A 491 10.36 16.35 -26.54
C PRO A 491 10.66 17.60 -25.70
N LEU A 492 9.74 18.56 -25.71
CA LEU A 492 9.98 19.84 -25.03
C LEU A 492 9.87 19.69 -23.51
N PHE A 493 8.94 18.85 -23.05
CA PHE A 493 8.83 18.50 -21.63
C PHE A 493 10.17 17.97 -21.10
N TYR A 494 10.77 16.97 -21.76
CA TYR A 494 12.04 16.40 -21.31
C TYR A 494 13.20 17.39 -21.42
N VAL A 495 13.24 18.24 -22.44
CA VAL A 495 14.27 19.31 -22.50
C VAL A 495 14.16 20.25 -21.30
N CYS A 496 12.95 20.72 -20.98
CA CYS A 496 12.74 21.59 -19.82
C CYS A 496 13.04 20.87 -18.51
N PHE A 497 12.56 19.63 -18.36
CA PHE A 497 12.77 18.80 -17.18
C PHE A 497 14.27 18.54 -16.92
N ILE A 498 15.03 18.14 -17.95
CA ILE A 498 16.47 17.90 -17.83
C ILE A 498 17.22 19.19 -17.51
N LEU A 499 16.84 20.32 -18.13
CA LEU A 499 17.44 21.62 -17.84
C LEU A 499 17.20 22.03 -16.39
N LEU A 500 15.98 21.90 -15.88
CA LEU A 500 15.65 22.20 -14.49
C LEU A 500 16.38 21.25 -13.52
N MET A 501 16.50 19.98 -13.87
CA MET A 501 17.28 19.00 -13.11
C MET A 501 18.77 19.38 -13.05
N ALA A 502 19.35 19.81 -14.17
CA ALA A 502 20.74 20.26 -14.23
C ALA A 502 20.98 21.54 -13.41
N LEU A 503 20.02 22.46 -13.37
CA LEU A 503 20.09 23.69 -12.59
C LEU A 503 19.88 23.47 -11.08
N LYS A 504 18.98 22.56 -10.68
CA LYS A 504 18.67 22.27 -9.27
C LYS A 504 19.70 21.32 -8.63
N GLY A 505 20.34 20.44 -9.43
CA GLY A 505 21.27 19.41 -8.96
C GLY A 505 20.59 18.29 -8.15
N PHE A 506 21.35 17.26 -7.77
CA PHE A 506 20.89 16.17 -6.88
C PHE A 506 20.94 16.54 -5.38
N LYS A 507 20.88 17.84 -5.02
CA LYS A 507 21.02 18.30 -3.64
C LYS A 507 19.70 18.92 -3.14
N GLY A 508 19.14 18.33 -2.09
CA GLY A 508 17.93 18.80 -1.40
C GLY A 508 16.91 17.68 -1.15
N ALA A 509 16.09 17.82 -0.11
CA ALA A 509 15.08 16.82 0.29
C ALA A 509 13.97 16.58 -0.75
N GLU A 510 13.78 17.51 -1.70
CA GLU A 510 12.70 17.49 -2.71
C GLU A 510 13.05 16.76 -4.02
N VAL A 511 14.30 16.34 -4.22
CA VAL A 511 14.76 15.74 -5.49
C VAL A 511 15.44 14.40 -5.19
N ASN A 512 14.63 13.35 -5.09
CA ASN A 512 15.11 11.97 -4.98
C ASN A 512 14.91 11.21 -6.30
N PHE A 513 15.45 10.00 -6.39
CA PHE A 513 15.33 9.15 -7.58
C PHE A 513 13.87 8.82 -7.93
N ASN A 514 13.00 8.66 -6.92
CA ASN A 514 11.57 8.41 -7.13
C ASN A 514 10.90 9.60 -7.84
N ASN A 515 11.25 10.85 -7.50
CA ASN A 515 10.77 12.03 -8.20
C ASN A 515 11.19 12.02 -9.67
N ILE A 516 12.43 11.63 -9.98
CA ILE A 516 12.92 11.62 -11.37
C ILE A 516 12.16 10.58 -12.18
N VAL A 517 12.06 9.35 -11.66
CA VAL A 517 11.39 8.26 -12.34
C VAL A 517 9.91 8.56 -12.54
N SER A 518 9.22 9.13 -11.55
CA SER A 518 7.80 9.49 -11.71
C SER A 518 7.58 10.56 -12.78
N HIS A 519 8.46 11.56 -12.91
CA HIS A 519 8.39 12.57 -13.96
C HIS A 519 8.72 11.99 -15.35
N LEU A 520 9.64 11.03 -15.45
CA LEU A 520 9.93 10.34 -16.72
C LEU A 520 8.70 9.61 -17.26
N PHE A 521 7.89 9.03 -16.37
CA PHE A 521 6.68 8.27 -16.72
C PHE A 521 5.36 9.05 -16.60
N PHE A 522 5.39 10.35 -16.29
CA PHE A 522 4.19 11.18 -16.07
C PHE A 522 3.27 10.64 -14.94
N LEU A 523 3.88 10.19 -13.84
CA LEU A 523 3.21 9.61 -12.66
C LEU A 523 3.34 10.49 -11.41
N HIS A 524 4.03 11.63 -11.50
CA HIS A 524 4.29 12.53 -10.37
C HIS A 524 3.02 13.16 -9.79
N ASN A 525 1.91 13.21 -10.54
CA ASN A 525 0.63 13.68 -10.01
C ASN A 525 -0.09 12.66 -9.11
N LEU A 526 0.47 11.45 -8.91
CA LEU A 526 -0.07 10.41 -8.04
C LEU A 526 0.53 10.42 -6.63
N LYS A 527 1.49 11.31 -6.35
CA LYS A 527 2.21 11.37 -5.09
C LYS A 527 2.34 12.81 -4.61
N ASP A 528 1.88 13.08 -3.39
CA ASP A 528 1.76 14.44 -2.84
C ASP A 528 3.09 15.22 -2.80
N ASP A 529 4.17 14.54 -2.42
CA ASP A 529 5.53 15.09 -2.37
C ASP A 529 6.13 15.38 -3.76
N GLN A 530 5.52 14.88 -4.84
CA GLN A 530 6.08 14.94 -6.20
C GLN A 530 5.31 15.83 -7.16
N VAL A 531 4.05 16.19 -6.87
CA VAL A 531 3.19 16.92 -7.81
C VAL A 531 3.83 18.24 -8.28
N MET A 532 4.55 18.92 -7.38
CA MET A 532 5.11 20.26 -7.60
C MET A 532 6.65 20.31 -7.57
N SER A 533 7.34 19.17 -7.53
CA SER A 533 8.75 19.11 -7.11
C SER A 533 9.77 19.74 -8.09
N PHE A 534 9.51 19.69 -9.40
CA PHE A 534 10.38 20.29 -10.42
C PHE A 534 9.84 21.60 -10.98
N ASN A 535 8.57 21.58 -11.41
CA ASN A 535 7.91 22.75 -11.97
C ASN A 535 6.41 22.63 -11.70
N PRO A 536 5.79 23.53 -10.91
CA PRO A 536 4.38 23.43 -10.54
C PRO A 536 3.41 23.21 -11.71
N PRO A 537 3.58 23.80 -12.91
CA PRO A 537 2.70 23.52 -14.05
C PRO A 537 2.78 22.08 -14.61
N PHE A 538 3.79 21.26 -14.26
CA PHE A 538 3.98 19.94 -14.86
C PHE A 538 2.88 18.92 -14.53
N TRP A 539 2.12 19.08 -13.45
CA TRP A 539 1.05 18.13 -13.10
C TRP A 539 -0.01 18.03 -14.21
N THR A 540 -0.30 19.13 -14.91
CA THR A 540 -1.30 19.13 -15.99
C THR A 540 -0.88 18.24 -17.15
N LEU A 541 0.42 18.17 -17.44
CA LEU A 541 0.96 17.32 -18.50
C LEU A 541 0.79 15.84 -18.18
N ALA A 542 0.91 15.46 -16.91
CA ALA A 542 0.60 14.09 -16.49
C ALA A 542 -0.88 13.76 -16.69
N VAL A 543 -1.77 14.66 -16.27
CA VAL A 543 -3.22 14.52 -16.48
C VAL A 543 -3.56 14.47 -17.98
N GLU A 544 -2.94 15.31 -18.82
CA GLU A 544 -3.14 15.27 -20.28
C GLU A 544 -2.72 13.94 -20.90
N MET A 545 -1.54 13.41 -20.53
CA MET A 545 -1.08 12.11 -21.01
C MET A 545 -2.08 10.99 -20.62
N GLN A 546 -2.66 11.08 -19.43
CA GLN A 546 -3.71 10.16 -18.97
C GLN A 546 -5.01 10.34 -19.77
N PHE A 547 -5.44 11.57 -20.09
CA PHE A 547 -6.58 11.80 -21.00
C PHE A 547 -6.34 11.22 -22.40
N TYR A 548 -5.11 11.29 -22.92
CA TYR A 548 -4.77 10.75 -24.23
C TYR A 548 -4.88 9.22 -24.26
N LEU A 549 -4.60 8.56 -23.14
CA LEU A 549 -4.82 7.11 -22.97
C LEU A 549 -6.31 6.76 -22.84
N LEU A 550 -7.07 7.57 -22.11
CA LEU A 550 -8.50 7.34 -21.86
C LEU A 550 -9.39 7.56 -23.09
N LEU A 551 -9.08 8.55 -23.93
CA LEU A 551 -9.95 8.93 -25.04
C LEU A 551 -10.23 7.78 -26.04
N PRO A 552 -9.23 7.04 -26.56
CA PRO A 552 -9.49 5.88 -27.42
C PRO A 552 -10.34 4.81 -26.74
N LEU A 553 -10.18 4.59 -25.43
CA LEU A 553 -10.96 3.61 -24.67
C LEU A 553 -12.43 3.99 -24.65
N PHE A 554 -12.76 5.25 -24.35
CA PHE A 554 -14.14 5.73 -24.40
C PHE A 554 -14.79 5.46 -25.77
N PHE A 555 -14.08 5.77 -26.86
CA PHE A 555 -14.60 5.54 -28.22
C PHE A 555 -14.64 4.08 -28.65
N ILE A 556 -13.80 3.20 -28.09
CA ILE A 556 -13.93 1.75 -28.28
C ILE A 556 -15.26 1.26 -27.69
N PHE A 557 -15.65 1.75 -26.51
CA PHE A 557 -16.90 1.35 -25.85
C PHE A 557 -18.15 1.92 -26.55
N ILE A 558 -18.08 3.15 -27.05
CA ILE A 558 -19.22 3.79 -27.73
C ILE A 558 -19.26 3.57 -29.24
N LYS A 559 -18.29 2.85 -29.82
CA LYS A 559 -18.16 2.62 -31.28
C LYS A 559 -19.44 2.14 -31.95
N LYS A 560 -20.29 1.39 -31.23
CA LYS A 560 -21.57 0.85 -31.73
C LYS A 560 -22.75 1.79 -31.54
N LEU A 561 -22.60 2.86 -30.76
CA LEU A 561 -23.63 3.86 -30.54
C LEU A 561 -23.57 4.89 -31.66
N ASP A 562 -24.75 5.38 -32.06
CA ASP A 562 -24.82 6.54 -32.93
C ASP A 562 -24.34 7.80 -32.19
N ARG A 563 -23.98 8.85 -32.94
CA ARG A 563 -23.43 10.08 -32.35
C ARG A 563 -24.35 10.67 -31.28
N LYS A 564 -25.68 10.64 -31.48
CA LYS A 564 -26.63 11.22 -30.53
C LYS A 564 -26.61 10.47 -29.21
N SER A 565 -26.74 9.14 -29.23
CA SER A 565 -26.70 8.32 -28.01
C SER A 565 -25.35 8.40 -27.31
N GLY A 566 -24.25 8.40 -28.06
CA GLY A 566 -22.92 8.63 -27.49
C GLY A 566 -22.78 10.01 -26.83
N THR A 567 -23.37 11.05 -27.42
CA THR A 567 -23.35 12.42 -26.83
C THR A 567 -24.15 12.46 -25.53
N LEU A 568 -25.35 11.87 -25.52
CA LEU A 568 -26.19 11.78 -24.32
C LEU A 568 -25.51 10.98 -23.21
N LEU A 569 -24.80 9.91 -23.56
CA LEU A 569 -24.00 9.13 -22.60
C LEU A 569 -22.91 10.00 -21.95
N PHE A 570 -22.14 10.78 -22.72
CA PHE A 570 -21.13 11.67 -22.12
C PHE A 570 -21.74 12.79 -21.29
N ILE A 571 -22.88 13.36 -21.71
CA ILE A 571 -23.64 14.34 -20.90
C ILE A 571 -24.04 13.72 -19.56
N PHE A 572 -24.46 12.46 -19.55
CA PHE A 572 -24.78 11.73 -18.31
C PHE A 572 -23.53 11.37 -17.48
N LEU A 573 -22.42 11.01 -18.13
CA LEU A 573 -21.18 10.62 -17.43
C LEU A 573 -20.51 11.79 -16.70
N VAL A 574 -20.60 13.02 -17.20
CA VAL A 574 -19.99 14.21 -16.56
C VAL A 574 -20.46 14.38 -15.09
N PRO A 575 -21.76 14.47 -14.77
CA PRO A 575 -22.21 14.58 -13.39
C PRO A 575 -21.99 13.31 -12.58
N VAL A 576 -22.11 12.12 -13.18
CA VAL A 576 -21.88 10.84 -12.47
C VAL A 576 -20.44 10.73 -11.99
N ILE A 577 -19.46 11.04 -12.84
CA ILE A 577 -18.04 11.02 -12.48
C ILE A 577 -17.76 12.03 -11.37
N TYR A 578 -18.34 13.22 -11.44
CA TYR A 578 -18.21 14.22 -10.39
C TYR A 578 -18.83 13.75 -9.07
N ILE A 579 -20.04 13.17 -9.07
CA ILE A 579 -20.69 12.65 -7.87
C ILE A 579 -19.85 11.53 -7.24
N LEU A 580 -19.37 10.58 -8.05
CA LEU A 580 -18.50 9.50 -7.56
C LEU A 580 -17.20 10.05 -6.95
N TYR A 581 -16.61 11.08 -7.55
CA TYR A 581 -15.45 11.76 -6.99
C TYR A 581 -15.78 12.47 -5.66
N SER A 582 -16.90 13.19 -5.60
CA SER A 582 -17.34 13.89 -4.38
C SER A 582 -17.64 12.93 -3.22
N LEU A 583 -18.30 11.79 -3.51
CA LEU A 583 -18.55 10.73 -2.53
C LEU A 583 -17.24 10.10 -2.04
N LEU A 584 -16.29 9.85 -2.95
CA LEU A 584 -14.97 9.36 -2.58
C LEU A 584 -14.24 10.36 -1.66
N MET A 585 -14.25 11.65 -1.99
CA MET A 585 -13.61 12.68 -1.18
C MET A 585 -14.27 12.86 0.18
N SER A 586 -15.61 12.75 0.26
CA SER A 586 -16.36 12.80 1.52
C SER A 586 -16.01 11.61 2.41
N TRP A 587 -16.00 10.40 1.84
CA TRP A 587 -15.57 9.21 2.57
C TRP A 587 -14.11 9.29 3.05
N LEU A 588 -13.20 9.78 2.21
CA LEU A 588 -11.81 10.02 2.59
C LEU A 588 -11.66 11.10 3.68
N SER A 589 -12.57 12.07 3.75
CA SER A 589 -12.49 13.12 4.78
C SER A 589 -12.79 12.61 6.19
N GLU A 590 -13.53 11.50 6.30
CA GLU A 590 -13.83 10.82 7.58
C GLU A 590 -12.80 9.72 7.90
N TRP A 591 -11.82 9.49 7.02
CA TRP A 591 -10.77 8.49 7.20
C TRP A 591 -9.70 9.01 8.17
N HIS A 592 -9.35 8.21 9.19
CA HIS A 592 -8.44 8.63 10.27
C HIS A 592 -6.99 8.15 10.06
N ASP A 593 -6.76 7.10 9.25
CA ASP A 593 -5.43 6.50 9.04
C ASP A 593 -4.71 7.10 7.82
N TRP A 594 -4.26 8.35 7.93
CA TRP A 594 -3.37 9.00 6.95
C TRP A 594 -1.90 8.82 7.34
N PRO A 595 -0.94 8.74 6.40
CA PRO A 595 -1.09 8.84 4.94
C PRO A 595 -1.56 7.54 4.29
N ILE A 596 -2.38 7.64 3.25
CA ILE A 596 -2.79 6.51 2.42
C ILE A 596 -1.70 6.24 1.39
N ARG A 597 -0.96 5.15 1.58
CA ARG A 597 0.04 4.65 0.63
C ARG A 597 -0.53 3.41 -0.04
N ILE A 598 -0.73 3.46 -1.36
CA ILE A 598 -1.11 2.29 -2.17
C ILE A 598 0.15 1.80 -2.90
N PRO A 599 0.83 0.77 -2.35
CA PRO A 599 2.16 0.37 -2.81
C PRO A 599 2.09 -0.43 -4.12
N LEU A 600 1.78 0.19 -5.26
CA LEU A 600 1.86 -0.45 -6.58
C LEU A 600 3.30 -0.81 -6.97
N ILE A 601 3.50 -1.65 -8.00
CA ILE A 601 4.83 -1.97 -8.56
C ILE A 601 5.59 -0.65 -8.75
N TRP A 602 6.72 -0.49 -8.06
CA TRP A 602 7.52 0.72 -8.18
C TRP A 602 7.87 0.95 -9.66
N PRO A 603 7.65 2.16 -10.24
CA PRO A 603 7.36 3.44 -9.59
C PRO A 603 5.86 3.85 -9.54
N PHE A 604 4.92 2.95 -9.84
CA PHE A 604 3.50 3.25 -10.03
C PHE A 604 2.68 3.48 -8.76
N GLY A 605 3.31 3.47 -7.57
CA GLY A 605 2.64 3.71 -6.28
C GLY A 605 1.87 5.04 -6.22
N ILE A 606 0.78 5.04 -5.45
CA ILE A 606 -0.02 6.22 -5.13
C ILE A 606 0.24 6.58 -3.67
N GLU A 607 0.56 7.84 -3.40
CA GLU A 607 0.88 8.34 -2.06
C GLU A 607 0.07 9.59 -1.78
N LEU A 608 -0.86 9.47 -0.82
CA LEU A 608 -1.79 10.53 -0.44
C LEU A 608 -1.57 10.85 1.04
N GLU A 609 -1.11 12.05 1.33
CA GLU A 609 -0.77 12.53 2.67
C GLU A 609 -1.98 13.06 3.44
N SER A 610 -2.99 13.60 2.73
CA SER A 610 -4.25 14.03 3.33
C SER A 610 -5.38 14.11 2.31
N VAL A 611 -6.62 14.25 2.77
CA VAL A 611 -7.78 14.58 1.90
C VAL A 611 -7.58 15.89 1.13
N ASN A 612 -6.75 16.79 1.68
CA ASN A 612 -6.37 18.06 1.06
C ASN A 612 -5.04 17.98 0.28
N GLY A 613 -4.52 16.78 0.05
CA GLY A 613 -3.30 16.52 -0.70
C GLY A 613 -3.36 17.03 -2.14
N ALA A 614 -2.20 17.42 -2.66
CA ALA A 614 -1.99 17.79 -4.06
C ALA A 614 -2.35 16.66 -5.04
N ALA A 615 -2.00 15.40 -4.76
CA ALA A 615 -2.25 14.24 -5.60
C ALA A 615 -3.74 14.04 -5.86
N LEU A 616 -4.61 14.21 -4.85
CA LEU A 616 -6.06 14.18 -5.03
C LEU A 616 -6.56 15.43 -5.79
N LYS A 617 -6.12 16.62 -5.36
CA LYS A 617 -6.52 17.92 -5.92
C LYS A 617 -6.16 18.11 -7.40
N TYR A 618 -5.09 17.46 -7.85
CA TYR A 618 -4.53 17.52 -9.21
C TYR A 618 -4.58 16.16 -9.92
N SER A 619 -5.48 15.27 -9.47
CA SER A 619 -5.71 13.96 -10.06
C SER A 619 -6.46 14.05 -11.39
N THR A 620 -6.31 13.02 -12.22
CA THR A 620 -7.10 12.88 -13.45
C THR A 620 -8.60 12.78 -13.16
N MET A 621 -9.01 12.18 -12.03
CA MET A 621 -10.41 12.05 -11.67
C MET A 621 -11.05 13.42 -11.36
N ALA A 622 -10.33 14.30 -10.65
CA ALA A 622 -10.78 15.65 -10.32
C ALA A 622 -11.02 16.52 -11.58
N HIS A 623 -10.32 16.23 -12.68
CA HIS A 623 -10.33 17.04 -13.91
C HIS A 623 -10.98 16.37 -15.12
N LEU A 624 -11.33 15.09 -15.03
CA LEU A 624 -11.99 14.34 -16.11
C LEU A 624 -13.32 14.98 -16.54
N PRO A 625 -14.17 15.53 -15.65
CA PRO A 625 -15.38 16.24 -16.06
C PRO A 625 -15.10 17.41 -17.03
N HIS A 626 -14.06 18.21 -16.80
CA HIS A 626 -13.68 19.34 -17.68
C HIS A 626 -13.30 18.86 -19.08
N PHE A 627 -12.53 17.77 -19.18
CA PHE A 627 -12.18 17.15 -20.45
C PHE A 627 -13.40 16.61 -21.19
N LEU A 628 -14.31 15.92 -20.49
CA LEU A 628 -15.53 15.35 -21.08
C LEU A 628 -16.52 16.43 -21.56
N ILE A 629 -16.60 17.58 -20.88
CA ILE A 629 -17.35 18.74 -21.39
C ILE A 629 -16.81 19.16 -22.77
N GLY A 630 -15.48 19.15 -22.96
CA GLY A 630 -14.85 19.32 -24.26
C GLY A 630 -15.28 18.28 -25.31
N VAL A 631 -15.30 17.00 -24.92
CA VAL A 631 -15.75 15.90 -25.79
C VAL A 631 -17.20 16.07 -26.25
N VAL A 632 -18.08 16.50 -25.34
CA VAL A 632 -19.48 16.84 -25.65
C VAL A 632 -19.54 18.06 -26.57
N ALA A 633 -18.80 19.12 -26.27
CA ALA A 633 -18.73 20.33 -27.09
C ALA A 633 -18.30 20.03 -28.54
N ALA A 634 -17.35 19.11 -28.77
CA ALA A 634 -16.95 18.70 -30.11
C ALA A 634 -18.10 18.04 -30.89
N SER A 635 -18.88 17.18 -30.25
CA SER A 635 -20.04 16.52 -30.87
C SER A 635 -21.13 17.54 -31.22
N LEU A 636 -21.41 18.48 -30.31
CA LEU A 636 -22.37 19.56 -30.54
C LEU A 636 -21.91 20.49 -31.66
N PHE A 637 -20.63 20.85 -31.69
CA PHE A 637 -20.03 21.63 -32.78
C PHE A 637 -20.17 20.93 -34.14
N LEU A 638 -19.87 19.63 -34.22
CA LEU A 638 -20.06 18.84 -35.45
C LEU A 638 -21.54 18.70 -35.84
N THR A 639 -22.45 18.76 -34.89
CA THR A 639 -23.89 18.72 -35.15
C THR A 639 -24.36 20.05 -35.71
N TYR A 640 -23.96 21.15 -35.10
CA TYR A 640 -24.27 22.51 -35.54
C TYR A 640 -23.66 22.82 -36.91
N ARG A 641 -22.38 22.47 -37.13
CA ARG A 641 -21.68 22.70 -38.40
C ARG A 641 -22.32 21.96 -39.59
N ASN A 642 -22.97 20.83 -39.33
CA ASN A 642 -23.68 20.04 -40.34
C ASN A 642 -25.16 20.45 -40.47
N SER A 643 -25.63 21.46 -39.74
CA SER A 643 -26.99 21.98 -39.85
C SER A 643 -27.16 22.79 -41.14
N GLU A 644 -28.30 22.62 -41.80
CA GLU A 644 -28.65 23.35 -43.04
C GLU A 644 -28.91 24.86 -42.82
N LYS A 645 -29.11 25.28 -41.57
CA LYS A 645 -29.41 26.69 -41.20
C LYS A 645 -28.47 27.18 -40.10
N PRO A 646 -27.25 27.66 -40.42
CA PRO A 646 -26.36 28.28 -39.44
C PRO A 646 -26.98 29.59 -38.90
N LYS A 647 -26.93 29.78 -37.58
CA LYS A 647 -27.42 30.96 -36.85
C LYS A 647 -26.26 31.72 -36.19
N PRO A 648 -25.40 32.43 -36.95
CA PRO A 648 -24.19 33.07 -36.42
C PRO A 648 -24.50 34.14 -35.35
N ILE A 649 -25.62 34.85 -35.46
CA ILE A 649 -26.07 35.84 -34.46
C ILE A 649 -26.35 35.18 -33.10
N LEU A 650 -26.99 34.00 -33.10
CA LEU A 650 -27.25 33.26 -31.86
C LEU A 650 -25.93 32.80 -31.22
N CYS A 651 -24.96 32.34 -32.02
CA CYS A 651 -23.62 32.01 -31.52
C CYS A 651 -22.92 33.23 -30.93
N GLU A 652 -23.03 34.40 -31.57
CA GLU A 652 -22.47 35.66 -31.06
C GLU A 652 -23.04 36.03 -29.69
N VAL A 653 -24.37 36.03 -29.57
CA VAL A 653 -25.07 36.34 -28.31
C VAL A 653 -24.68 35.35 -27.21
N LEU A 654 -24.72 34.05 -27.50
CA LEU A 654 -24.36 33.02 -26.52
C LEU A 654 -22.88 33.09 -26.12
N PHE A 655 -21.98 33.40 -27.05
CA PHE A 655 -20.56 33.58 -26.76
C PHE A 655 -20.33 34.73 -25.77
N TRP A 656 -20.91 35.92 -26.03
CA TRP A 656 -20.71 37.08 -25.17
C TRP A 656 -21.41 36.92 -23.82
N LEU A 657 -22.63 36.37 -23.79
CA LEU A 657 -23.32 36.06 -22.54
C LEU A 657 -22.50 35.09 -21.68
N ALA A 658 -21.97 34.01 -22.27
CA ALA A 658 -21.13 33.07 -21.54
C ALA A 658 -19.82 33.73 -21.06
N SER A 659 -19.16 34.51 -21.92
CA SER A 659 -17.89 35.18 -21.60
C SER A 659 -18.04 36.23 -20.49
N ILE A 660 -19.11 37.04 -20.54
CA ILE A 660 -19.44 38.02 -19.50
C ILE A 660 -19.81 37.32 -18.20
N SER A 661 -20.59 36.24 -18.26
CA SER A 661 -20.95 35.45 -17.07
C SER A 661 -19.69 34.87 -16.41
N VAL A 662 -18.76 34.31 -17.18
CA VAL A 662 -17.46 33.85 -16.66
C VAL A 662 -16.71 35.02 -16.03
N ALA A 663 -16.58 36.17 -16.70
CA ALA A 663 -15.87 37.32 -16.15
C ALA A 663 -16.47 37.81 -14.82
N ILE A 664 -17.81 37.88 -14.72
CA ILE A 664 -18.51 38.27 -13.49
C ILE A 664 -18.30 37.23 -12.38
N ILE A 665 -18.49 35.95 -12.67
CA ILE A 665 -18.32 34.88 -11.67
C ILE A 665 -16.89 34.90 -11.11
N LEU A 666 -15.87 34.99 -11.98
CA LEU A 666 -14.47 34.94 -11.54
C LEU A 666 -14.00 36.19 -10.78
N SER A 667 -14.73 37.31 -10.90
CA SER A 667 -14.35 38.60 -10.28
C SER A 667 -15.24 39.02 -9.10
N THR A 668 -16.22 38.21 -8.72
CA THR A 668 -17.17 38.50 -7.62
C THR A 668 -17.26 37.27 -6.71
N SER A 669 -17.95 37.40 -5.57
CA SER A 669 -18.20 36.26 -4.65
C SER A 669 -19.16 35.18 -5.19
N LEU A 670 -19.62 35.31 -6.43
CA LEU A 670 -20.50 34.33 -7.07
C LEU A 670 -19.81 32.99 -7.35
N ASP A 671 -18.48 32.97 -7.46
CA ASP A 671 -17.70 31.75 -7.61
C ASP A 671 -17.90 30.79 -6.42
N GLU A 672 -17.91 31.31 -5.18
CA GLU A 672 -18.20 30.54 -3.97
C GLU A 672 -19.60 29.91 -3.98
N LEU A 673 -20.58 30.62 -4.51
CA LEU A 673 -21.97 30.15 -4.57
C LEU A 673 -22.21 29.11 -5.67
N PHE A 674 -21.49 29.20 -6.80
CA PHE A 674 -21.66 28.32 -7.95
C PHE A 674 -20.70 27.13 -7.99
N GLN A 675 -19.72 27.08 -7.09
CA GLN A 675 -18.81 25.95 -6.96
C GLN A 675 -19.41 24.88 -6.05
N LEU A 676 -19.55 23.65 -6.56
CA LEU A 676 -19.92 22.52 -5.72
C LEU A 676 -18.74 22.07 -4.84
N ASN A 677 -19.03 21.45 -3.70
CA ASN A 677 -18.02 20.90 -2.80
C ASN A 677 -17.06 19.95 -3.53
N TYR A 678 -15.76 20.08 -3.26
CA TYR A 678 -14.68 19.37 -3.97
C TYR A 678 -14.60 19.62 -5.50
N GLY A 679 -15.47 20.46 -6.06
CA GLY A 679 -15.41 20.93 -7.43
C GLY A 679 -14.19 21.84 -7.64
N ARG A 680 -13.53 21.71 -8.80
CA ARG A 680 -12.36 22.52 -9.17
C ARG A 680 -12.70 23.46 -10.32
N TYR A 681 -12.13 24.66 -10.29
CA TYR A 681 -12.34 25.69 -11.31
C TYR A 681 -13.81 26.07 -11.45
N ASN A 682 -14.49 26.29 -10.31
CA ASN A 682 -15.89 26.73 -10.28
C ASN A 682 -16.85 25.77 -11.01
N PHE A 683 -16.57 24.47 -10.88
CA PHE A 683 -17.41 23.40 -11.42
C PHE A 683 -18.75 23.34 -10.66
N PRO A 684 -19.90 23.18 -11.36
CA PRO A 684 -20.04 22.86 -12.78
C PRO A 684 -20.22 24.08 -13.69
N VAL A 685 -20.57 25.25 -13.14
CA VAL A 685 -21.09 26.37 -13.92
C VAL A 685 -20.06 26.92 -14.91
N VAL A 686 -18.87 27.27 -14.44
CA VAL A 686 -17.84 27.88 -15.30
C VAL A 686 -17.36 26.90 -16.38
N PRO A 687 -17.02 25.63 -16.09
CA PRO A 687 -16.67 24.66 -17.14
C PRO A 687 -17.76 24.44 -18.19
N LEU A 688 -19.04 24.45 -17.81
CA LEU A 688 -20.15 24.36 -18.76
C LEU A 688 -20.21 25.59 -19.68
N LEU A 689 -20.02 26.80 -19.13
CA LEU A 689 -19.91 28.03 -19.91
C LEU A 689 -18.71 28.01 -20.86
N LEU A 690 -17.56 27.47 -20.43
CA LEU A 690 -16.42 27.24 -21.31
C LEU A 690 -16.77 26.27 -22.45
N GLY A 691 -17.55 25.22 -22.17
CA GLY A 691 -18.09 24.32 -23.20
C GLY A 691 -18.97 25.06 -24.23
N VAL A 692 -19.83 25.99 -23.78
CA VAL A 692 -20.61 26.86 -24.66
C VAL A 692 -19.71 27.74 -25.52
N ILE A 693 -18.70 28.38 -24.92
CA ILE A 693 -17.71 29.21 -25.61
C ILE A 693 -16.99 28.41 -26.71
N LEU A 694 -16.60 27.16 -26.45
CA LEU A 694 -15.94 26.30 -27.44
C LEU A 694 -16.82 25.97 -28.64
N VAL A 695 -18.12 25.79 -28.44
CA VAL A 695 -19.08 25.52 -29.52
C VAL A 695 -19.37 26.79 -30.33
N THR A 696 -19.50 27.94 -29.68
CA THR A 696 -19.95 29.18 -30.30
C THR A 696 -18.82 29.97 -30.95
N ALA A 697 -17.62 30.02 -30.35
CA ALA A 697 -16.52 30.86 -30.82
C ALA A 697 -16.16 30.69 -32.31
N PRO A 698 -16.04 29.46 -32.86
CA PRO A 698 -15.70 29.29 -34.28
C PRO A 698 -16.84 29.67 -35.25
N ASN A 699 -18.06 29.78 -34.73
CA ASN A 699 -19.30 30.01 -35.46
C ASN A 699 -19.83 31.45 -35.31
N SER A 700 -19.25 32.23 -34.41
CA SER A 700 -19.53 33.66 -34.21
C SER A 700 -18.89 34.50 -35.32
N PHE A 701 -19.43 35.68 -35.59
CA PHE A 701 -18.91 36.59 -36.61
C PHE A 701 -17.81 37.50 -36.06
N PHE A 702 -18.08 38.18 -34.96
CA PHE A 702 -17.18 39.18 -34.39
C PHE A 702 -16.21 38.53 -33.40
N ALA A 703 -16.69 37.73 -32.45
CA ALA A 703 -15.85 37.01 -31.49
C ALA A 703 -14.74 36.18 -32.17
N LYS A 704 -15.07 35.49 -33.27
CA LYS A 704 -14.09 34.76 -34.08
C LYS A 704 -12.96 35.65 -34.60
N ARG A 705 -13.30 36.82 -35.16
CA ARG A 705 -12.32 37.77 -35.71
C ARG A 705 -11.43 38.35 -34.61
N LEU A 706 -12.00 38.61 -33.44
CA LEU A 706 -11.25 39.07 -32.27
C LEU A 706 -10.24 38.01 -31.80
N LEU A 707 -10.67 36.75 -31.69
CA LEU A 707 -9.81 35.64 -31.28
C LEU A 707 -8.77 35.26 -32.35
N ASP A 708 -9.02 35.57 -33.62
CA ASP A 708 -8.09 35.39 -34.73
C ASP A 708 -7.14 36.59 -34.95
N LEU A 709 -7.16 37.61 -34.07
CA LEU A 709 -6.17 38.69 -34.12
C LEU A 709 -4.76 38.13 -34.11
N ALA A 710 -3.87 38.70 -34.93
CA ALA A 710 -2.54 38.16 -35.18
C ALA A 710 -1.73 37.90 -33.89
N LEU A 711 -1.81 38.82 -32.91
CA LEU A 711 -1.12 38.70 -31.63
C LEU A 711 -1.68 37.54 -30.80
N LEU A 712 -3.00 37.47 -30.60
CA LEU A 712 -3.64 36.39 -29.84
C LEU A 712 -3.41 35.04 -30.51
N LYS A 713 -3.56 34.97 -31.84
CA LYS A 713 -3.27 33.75 -32.59
C LYS A 713 -1.82 33.32 -32.43
N TRP A 714 -0.86 34.25 -32.50
CA TRP A 714 0.56 33.96 -32.31
C TRP A 714 0.84 33.40 -30.91
N VAL A 715 0.34 34.05 -29.84
CA VAL A 715 0.45 33.53 -28.46
C VAL A 715 -0.20 32.15 -28.35
N GLY A 716 -1.33 31.93 -29.02
CA GLY A 716 -2.03 30.64 -29.07
C GLY A 716 -1.19 29.53 -29.67
N ILE A 717 -0.44 29.80 -30.74
CA ILE A 717 0.46 28.84 -31.40
C ILE A 717 1.60 28.43 -30.47
N ILE A 718 2.21 29.40 -29.77
CA ILE A 718 3.34 29.16 -28.85
C ILE A 718 2.91 28.84 -27.41
N SER A 719 1.60 28.70 -27.16
CA SER A 719 1.02 28.57 -25.82
C SER A 719 1.58 27.42 -25.00
N TYR A 720 2.00 26.33 -25.64
CA TYR A 720 2.63 25.20 -24.96
C TYR A 720 3.99 25.59 -24.33
N GLY A 721 4.85 26.28 -25.09
CA GLY A 721 6.09 26.84 -24.57
C GLY A 721 5.83 27.90 -23.50
N VAL A 722 4.83 28.77 -23.68
CA VAL A 722 4.45 29.77 -22.67
C VAL A 722 4.08 29.10 -21.35
N TYR A 723 3.25 28.06 -21.40
CA TYR A 723 2.81 27.30 -20.24
C TYR A 723 3.94 26.53 -19.53
N LEU A 724 4.96 26.10 -20.27
CA LEU A 724 6.08 25.35 -19.70
C LEU A 724 7.10 26.27 -19.03
N PHE A 725 7.39 27.41 -19.65
CA PHE A 725 8.47 28.31 -19.25
C PHE A 725 8.05 29.47 -18.36
N HIS A 726 6.75 29.81 -18.25
CA HIS A 726 6.34 31.00 -17.49
C HIS A 726 6.75 30.94 -16.03
N TYR A 727 6.57 29.81 -15.35
CA TYR A 727 6.86 29.71 -13.92
C TYR A 727 8.37 29.76 -13.61
N PRO A 728 9.23 28.97 -14.28
CA PRO A 728 10.68 29.11 -14.12
C PRO A 728 11.19 30.52 -14.44
N LEU A 729 10.63 31.18 -15.45
CA LEU A 729 11.03 32.54 -15.83
C LEU A 729 10.51 33.59 -14.85
N LEU A 730 9.29 33.48 -14.33
CA LEU A 730 8.79 34.33 -13.24
C LEU A 730 9.70 34.23 -12.02
N LYS A 731 10.11 33.01 -11.66
CA LYS A 731 11.05 32.77 -10.55
C LYS A 731 12.44 33.36 -10.83
N ALA A 732 12.97 33.17 -12.03
CA ALA A 732 14.26 33.73 -12.43
C ALA A 732 14.26 35.27 -12.44
N THR A 733 13.21 35.89 -12.99
CA THR A 733 13.05 37.35 -12.97
C THR A 733 12.90 37.87 -11.54
N LYS A 734 12.18 37.14 -10.66
CA LYS A 734 12.07 37.52 -9.25
C LYS A 734 13.45 37.51 -8.60
N SER A 735 14.24 36.45 -8.78
CA SER A 735 15.61 36.39 -8.26
C SER A 735 16.47 37.54 -8.77
N PHE A 736 16.30 37.96 -10.03
CA PHE A 736 17.00 39.13 -10.58
C PHE A 736 16.56 40.44 -9.92
N PHE A 737 15.26 40.64 -9.68
CA PHE A 737 14.73 41.80 -8.97
C PHE A 737 15.23 41.85 -7.51
N ASP A 738 15.22 40.71 -6.82
CA ASP A 738 15.74 40.58 -5.47
C ASP A 738 17.25 40.94 -5.42
N LEU A 739 18.05 40.47 -6.39
CA LEU A 739 19.47 40.82 -6.54
C LEU A 739 19.69 42.31 -6.85
N ALA A 740 18.78 42.94 -7.58
CA ALA A 740 18.81 44.36 -7.89
C ALA A 740 18.25 45.25 -6.75
N GLY A 741 17.82 44.65 -5.63
CA GLY A 741 17.21 45.37 -4.50
C GLY A 741 15.81 45.92 -4.79
N LEU A 742 15.14 45.43 -5.85
CA LEU A 742 13.81 45.88 -6.25
C LEU A 742 12.75 44.92 -5.71
N ASN A 743 11.84 45.43 -4.87
CA ASN A 743 10.69 44.64 -4.43
C ASN A 743 9.69 44.44 -5.58
N VAL A 744 9.32 43.19 -5.85
CA VAL A 744 8.43 42.81 -6.96
C VAL A 744 6.99 43.32 -6.82
N SER A 745 6.47 43.48 -5.59
CA SER A 745 5.12 44.01 -5.34
C SER A 745 5.05 45.51 -5.67
N ASN A 746 6.07 46.28 -5.25
CA ASN A 746 6.14 47.72 -5.52
C ASN A 746 6.37 48.02 -7.01
N HIS A 747 6.99 47.08 -7.74
CA HIS A 747 7.30 47.20 -9.17
C HIS A 747 6.54 46.17 -10.01
N ALA A 748 5.32 45.81 -9.59
CA ALA A 748 4.56 44.70 -10.16
C ALA A 748 4.35 44.83 -11.69
N VAL A 749 4.09 46.03 -12.20
CA VAL A 749 3.94 46.27 -13.64
C VAL A 749 5.23 45.95 -14.39
N LEU A 750 6.38 46.44 -13.91
CA LEU A 750 7.67 46.20 -14.54
C LEU A 750 8.07 44.71 -14.45
N TYR A 751 7.85 44.08 -13.29
CA TYR A 751 8.08 42.66 -13.07
C TYR A 751 7.21 41.78 -14.00
N GLY A 752 5.92 42.11 -14.12
CA GLY A 752 4.97 41.40 -14.96
C GLY A 752 5.30 41.52 -16.45
N LEU A 753 5.57 42.73 -16.93
CA LEU A 753 5.92 42.97 -18.33
C LEU A 753 7.24 42.30 -18.72
N SER A 754 8.29 42.47 -17.91
CA SER A 754 9.59 41.83 -18.17
C SER A 754 9.48 40.30 -18.17
N SER A 755 8.80 39.71 -17.20
CA SER A 755 8.58 38.27 -17.12
C SER A 755 7.74 37.73 -18.28
N LEU A 756 6.70 38.46 -18.70
CA LEU A 756 5.86 38.07 -19.83
C LEU A 756 6.65 38.13 -21.15
N ILE A 757 7.42 39.19 -21.37
CA ILE A 757 8.26 39.34 -22.57
C ILE A 757 9.29 38.20 -22.66
N LEU A 758 9.99 37.90 -21.55
CA LEU A 758 10.94 36.79 -21.50
C LEU A 758 10.25 35.46 -21.78
N THR A 759 9.07 35.23 -21.20
CA THR A 759 8.29 34.01 -21.43
C THR A 759 7.89 33.84 -22.90
N LEU A 760 7.34 34.89 -23.51
CA LEU A 760 6.94 34.88 -24.92
C LEU A 760 8.15 34.69 -25.84
N LEU A 761 9.29 35.31 -25.53
CA LEU A 761 10.53 35.16 -26.30
C LEU A 761 11.04 33.71 -26.24
N PHE A 762 11.20 33.13 -25.04
CA PHE A 762 11.66 31.75 -24.87
C PHE A 762 10.71 30.74 -25.52
N ALA A 763 9.41 30.92 -25.33
CA ALA A 763 8.40 30.08 -25.97
C ALA A 763 8.46 30.17 -27.51
N HIS A 764 8.66 31.37 -28.06
CA HIS A 764 8.81 31.56 -29.50
C HIS A 764 10.07 30.88 -30.06
N LEU A 765 11.21 31.05 -29.38
CA LEU A 765 12.47 30.44 -29.78
C LEU A 765 12.39 28.91 -29.73
N SER A 766 11.81 28.37 -28.66
CA SER A 766 11.57 26.93 -28.51
C SER A 766 10.66 26.39 -29.62
N PHE A 767 9.56 27.08 -29.90
CA PHE A 767 8.63 26.68 -30.95
C PHE A 767 9.30 26.65 -32.34
N LYS A 768 10.05 27.71 -32.68
CA LYS A 768 10.69 27.88 -33.99
C LYS A 768 11.82 26.88 -34.21
N TYR A 769 12.70 26.69 -33.22
CA TYR A 769 13.94 25.93 -33.39
C TYR A 769 13.86 24.48 -32.91
N PHE A 770 12.88 24.12 -32.08
CA PHE A 770 12.79 22.79 -31.48
C PHE A 770 11.44 22.10 -31.76
N GLU A 771 10.31 22.67 -31.33
CA GLU A 771 9.01 22.00 -31.47
C GLU A 771 8.61 21.78 -32.94
N SER A 772 8.65 22.86 -33.74
CA SER A 772 8.20 22.82 -35.13
C SER A 772 9.04 21.87 -35.99
N PRO A 773 10.39 21.90 -35.95
CA PRO A 773 11.22 20.94 -36.69
C PRO A 773 10.94 19.48 -36.34
N VAL A 774 10.83 19.15 -35.05
CA VAL A 774 10.54 17.78 -34.59
C VAL A 774 9.18 17.32 -35.11
N MET A 775 8.14 18.17 -35.02
CA MET A 775 6.81 17.84 -35.54
C MET A 775 6.81 17.64 -37.07
N GLN A 776 7.61 18.41 -37.82
CA GLN A 776 7.66 18.36 -39.28
C GLN A 776 8.40 17.13 -39.82
N GLN A 777 9.52 16.72 -39.21
CA GLN A 777 10.33 15.57 -39.66
C GLN A 777 9.52 14.26 -39.66
N PHE A 778 8.79 13.98 -38.58
CA PHE A 778 7.98 12.76 -38.47
C PHE A 778 6.70 12.78 -39.33
N THR A 779 6.27 13.96 -39.78
CA THR A 779 5.09 14.08 -40.66
C THR A 779 5.47 13.88 -42.13
N LYS A 780 6.71 14.19 -42.53
CA LYS A 780 7.24 13.99 -43.89
C LYS A 780 7.59 12.54 -44.23
N GLU A 781 8.11 11.75 -43.29
CA GLU A 781 8.59 10.38 -43.57
C GLU A 781 7.49 9.33 -43.82
N ARG A 782 6.21 9.64 -43.59
CA ARG A 782 5.11 8.64 -43.67
C ARG A 782 3.99 8.92 -44.67
N SER A 783 3.94 10.09 -45.30
CA SER A 783 3.00 10.33 -46.41
C SER A 783 3.30 9.44 -47.62
N VAL A 784 4.52 8.93 -47.75
CA VAL A 784 4.94 8.04 -48.85
C VAL A 784 4.44 6.59 -48.68
N MET A 785 3.92 6.19 -47.50
CA MET A 785 3.65 4.78 -47.18
C MET A 785 2.16 4.45 -46.93
N SER A 786 1.23 5.41 -47.09
CA SER A 786 -0.18 5.26 -46.70
C SER A 786 -1.21 5.30 -47.85
N ASP A 787 -0.79 5.45 -49.11
CA ASP A 787 -1.70 5.47 -50.25
C ASP A 787 -1.92 4.08 -50.86
N LYS A 788 -2.44 3.14 -50.07
CA LYS A 788 -3.20 2.01 -50.63
C LYS A 788 -4.68 2.21 -50.33
N PRO A 789 -5.54 2.30 -51.36
CA PRO A 789 -6.98 2.50 -51.15
C PRO A 789 -7.57 1.28 -50.45
N ILE A 790 -8.18 1.51 -49.30
CA ILE A 790 -8.96 0.49 -48.58
C ILE A 790 -10.20 0.20 -49.42
N GLN A 791 -10.29 -1.00 -49.99
CA GLN A 791 -11.49 -1.50 -50.65
C GLN A 791 -12.67 -1.49 -49.68
N LYS A 792 -13.77 -0.83 -50.08
CA LYS A 792 -15.06 -0.87 -49.38
C LYS A 792 -15.60 -2.31 -49.38
N PRO A 793 -15.92 -2.93 -48.24
CA PRO A 793 -16.74 -4.12 -48.23
C PRO A 793 -18.20 -3.72 -48.50
N THR A 794 -18.77 -4.30 -49.54
CA THR A 794 -20.20 -4.23 -49.87
C THR A 794 -20.99 -4.87 -48.73
N LEU A 795 -21.84 -4.09 -48.07
CA LEU A 795 -22.77 -4.57 -47.05
C LEU A 795 -23.89 -5.36 -47.73
N GLN A 796 -23.82 -6.70 -47.64
CA GLN A 796 -24.98 -7.56 -47.78
C GLN A 796 -25.84 -7.40 -46.52
N THR A 797 -27.07 -6.95 -46.70
CA THR A 797 -28.14 -7.01 -45.71
C THR A 797 -28.48 -8.47 -45.45
N GLY A 798 -28.09 -8.99 -44.28
CA GLY A 798 -28.37 -10.35 -43.85
C GLY A 798 -28.70 -10.42 -42.35
N ASP A 799 -29.97 -10.70 -42.09
CA ASP A 799 -30.59 -11.32 -40.91
C ASP A 799 -30.29 -10.81 -39.48
N THR A 800 -31.30 -10.15 -38.93
CA THR A 800 -31.55 -9.74 -37.54
C THR A 800 -31.76 -10.91 -36.55
N LYS A 801 -31.06 -12.04 -36.70
CA LYS A 801 -31.09 -13.16 -35.73
C LYS A 801 -29.82 -13.37 -34.90
N LYS A 802 -28.76 -12.57 -35.08
CA LYS A 802 -27.51 -12.71 -34.29
C LYS A 802 -27.44 -11.88 -32.99
N MET A 803 -28.47 -11.11 -32.63
CA MET A 803 -28.39 -10.17 -31.50
C MET A 803 -28.83 -10.74 -30.14
N GLN A 804 -29.51 -11.89 -30.08
CA GLN A 804 -29.81 -12.57 -28.81
C GLN A 804 -28.61 -13.34 -28.21
N PHE A 805 -27.63 -13.71 -29.02
CA PHE A 805 -26.51 -14.58 -28.61
C PHE A 805 -25.38 -13.87 -27.83
N SER A 806 -25.49 -12.54 -27.63
CA SER A 806 -24.50 -11.72 -26.92
C SER A 806 -24.96 -11.21 -25.54
N ILE A 807 -26.26 -11.15 -25.28
CA ILE A 807 -26.82 -10.63 -24.02
C ILE A 807 -26.69 -11.68 -22.90
N TYR A 808 -26.89 -12.95 -23.21
CA TYR A 808 -26.77 -14.05 -22.23
C TYR A 808 -25.34 -14.22 -21.68
N LYS A 809 -24.31 -13.96 -22.49
CA LYS A 809 -22.91 -14.02 -22.07
C LYS A 809 -22.50 -12.83 -21.18
N LEU A 810 -23.11 -11.67 -21.43
CA LEU A 810 -22.93 -10.49 -20.59
C LEU A 810 -23.71 -10.63 -19.28
N GLY A 811 -24.89 -11.25 -19.31
CA GLY A 811 -25.72 -11.54 -18.14
C GLY A 811 -25.08 -12.55 -17.19
N VAL A 812 -24.53 -13.66 -17.69
CA VAL A 812 -23.80 -14.63 -16.83
C VAL A 812 -22.53 -14.01 -16.23
N PHE A 813 -21.82 -13.18 -16.98
CA PHE A 813 -20.65 -12.45 -16.49
C PHE A 813 -21.02 -11.37 -15.45
N ALA A 814 -22.11 -10.64 -15.67
CA ALA A 814 -22.63 -9.65 -14.74
C ALA A 814 -23.15 -10.31 -13.45
N VAL A 815 -23.88 -11.42 -13.54
CA VAL A 815 -24.36 -12.19 -12.37
C VAL A 815 -23.19 -12.79 -11.58
N PHE A 816 -22.14 -13.27 -12.26
CA PHE A 816 -20.93 -13.75 -11.61
C PHE A 816 -20.16 -12.61 -10.90
N MET A 817 -20.03 -11.45 -11.55
CA MET A 817 -19.38 -10.28 -10.94
C MET A 817 -20.21 -9.65 -9.82
N ILE A 818 -21.54 -9.59 -9.96
CA ILE A 818 -22.47 -9.13 -8.90
C ILE A 818 -22.49 -10.13 -7.75
N GLY A 819 -22.39 -11.43 -8.02
CA GLY A 819 -22.24 -12.46 -6.99
C GLY A 819 -20.93 -12.34 -6.23
N ILE A 820 -19.83 -12.03 -6.91
CA ILE A 820 -18.52 -11.78 -6.27
C ILE A 820 -18.54 -10.47 -5.47
N VAL A 821 -19.08 -9.38 -6.03
CA VAL A 821 -19.21 -8.09 -5.33
C VAL A 821 -20.19 -8.17 -4.17
N GLY A 822 -21.26 -8.95 -4.31
CA GLY A 822 -22.25 -9.23 -3.26
C GLY A 822 -21.68 -10.13 -2.15
N LEU A 823 -20.90 -11.15 -2.51
CA LEU A 823 -20.16 -11.98 -1.55
C LEU A 823 -19.11 -11.13 -0.83
N PHE A 824 -18.42 -10.24 -1.55
CA PHE A 824 -17.46 -9.29 -0.99
C PHE A 824 -18.15 -8.31 -0.03
N TYR A 825 -19.33 -7.78 -0.38
CA TYR A 825 -20.12 -6.91 0.49
C TYR A 825 -20.61 -7.63 1.75
N VAL A 826 -21.08 -8.87 1.63
CA VAL A 826 -21.55 -9.69 2.78
C VAL A 826 -20.39 -10.09 3.69
N VAL A 827 -19.23 -10.39 3.11
CA VAL A 827 -17.96 -10.60 3.83
C VAL A 827 -17.53 -9.33 4.56
N MET A 828 -17.55 -8.15 3.91
CA MET A 828 -17.24 -6.88 4.58
C MET A 828 -18.27 -6.47 5.65
N SER A 829 -19.50 -6.99 5.58
CA SER A 829 -20.58 -6.59 6.49
C SER A 829 -20.65 -7.41 7.77
N GLN A 830 -19.80 -8.42 7.95
CA GLN A 830 -19.74 -9.18 9.19
C GLN A 830 -18.92 -8.42 10.23
N LYS A 831 -19.58 -7.95 11.29
CA LYS A 831 -18.91 -7.46 12.50
C LYS A 831 -18.29 -8.65 13.22
N THR A 832 -17.00 -8.87 13.06
CA THR A 832 -16.20 -9.67 14.00
C THR A 832 -15.62 -8.73 15.06
N THR A 833 -15.61 -9.19 16.31
CA THR A 833 -14.90 -8.55 17.42
C THR A 833 -13.43 -8.43 17.05
N LYS A 834 -12.95 -7.20 16.87
CA LYS A 834 -11.57 -6.92 16.47
C LYS A 834 -10.61 -7.26 17.63
N PRO A 835 -9.47 -7.92 17.38
CA PRO A 835 -8.36 -7.94 18.32
C PRO A 835 -7.82 -6.52 18.47
N ASN A 836 -7.45 -6.15 19.69
CA ASN A 836 -6.84 -4.87 20.00
C ASN A 836 -5.34 -4.97 19.75
N LEU A 837 -4.93 -4.88 18.48
CA LEU A 837 -3.52 -4.86 18.09
C LEU A 837 -3.02 -3.42 18.06
N ILE A 838 -1.89 -3.18 18.72
CA ILE A 838 -1.27 -1.88 18.92
C ILE A 838 0.02 -1.86 18.09
N PRO A 839 0.07 -1.15 16.95
CA PRO A 839 1.15 -1.29 15.96
C PRO A 839 2.57 -1.03 16.48
N TRP A 840 2.72 -0.25 17.54
CA TRP A 840 4.01 0.08 18.14
C TRP A 840 4.35 -0.77 19.37
N ALA A 841 3.46 -1.64 19.87
CA ALA A 841 3.68 -2.39 21.11
C ALA A 841 4.93 -3.29 21.04
N SER A 842 5.28 -3.80 19.86
CA SER A 842 6.49 -4.61 19.63
C SER A 842 7.78 -3.79 19.41
N ASN A 843 7.68 -2.46 19.29
CA ASN A 843 8.84 -1.59 19.09
C ASN A 843 9.69 -1.50 20.35
N ASN A 844 10.96 -1.14 20.18
CA ASN A 844 11.84 -0.87 21.32
C ASN A 844 11.34 0.39 22.05
N ALA A 845 11.43 0.37 23.38
CA ALA A 845 11.08 1.52 24.19
C ALA A 845 11.92 2.73 23.76
N ASN A 846 11.24 3.85 23.52
CA ASN A 846 11.84 5.08 22.99
C ASN A 846 11.70 6.28 23.95
N ILE A 847 11.07 6.07 25.11
CA ILE A 847 10.97 7.03 26.21
C ILE A 847 11.32 6.33 27.53
N ILE A 848 12.29 6.87 28.26
CA ILE A 848 12.48 6.61 29.69
C ILE A 848 11.68 7.64 30.50
N PHE A 849 10.75 7.17 31.31
CA PHE A 849 9.80 8.00 32.05
C PHE A 849 9.91 7.78 33.55
N ASP A 850 9.85 8.87 34.31
CA ASP A 850 9.56 8.86 35.75
C ASP A 850 8.28 9.65 36.01
N HIS A 851 7.28 8.96 36.55
CA HIS A 851 5.92 9.46 36.65
C HIS A 851 5.62 10.14 38.00
N HIS A 852 6.56 10.16 38.95
CA HIS A 852 6.27 10.61 40.31
C HIS A 852 7.48 11.28 40.97
N THR A 853 7.42 12.60 41.15
CA THR A 853 8.46 13.40 41.81
C THR A 853 7.91 14.61 42.55
N HIS A 854 8.62 15.05 43.60
CA HIS A 854 8.22 16.14 44.49
C HIS A 854 9.17 17.32 44.43
N THR A 855 8.63 18.52 44.68
CA THR A 855 9.40 19.77 44.69
C THR A 855 9.12 20.57 45.96
N LYS A 856 9.79 21.72 46.11
CA LYS A 856 9.50 22.69 47.18
C LYS A 856 8.07 23.26 47.17
N TYR A 857 7.27 22.98 46.14
CA TYR A 857 5.84 23.31 46.14
C TYR A 857 5.01 22.38 47.05
N SER A 858 5.53 21.21 47.40
CA SER A 858 5.02 20.36 48.48
C SER A 858 6.11 20.14 49.54
N ASP A 859 6.69 18.94 49.60
CA ASP A 859 7.64 18.47 50.61
C ASP A 859 8.98 17.98 50.02
N GLY A 860 9.18 18.15 48.70
CA GLY A 860 10.45 17.91 48.04
C GLY A 860 11.52 18.95 48.40
N SER A 861 12.78 18.51 48.37
CA SER A 861 13.95 19.32 48.74
C SER A 861 14.49 20.21 47.62
N LEU A 862 14.14 19.92 46.37
CA LEU A 862 14.62 20.63 45.18
C LEU A 862 13.58 21.59 44.60
N THR A 863 14.06 22.67 43.99
CA THR A 863 13.25 23.54 43.13
C THR A 863 12.91 22.82 41.81
N LEU A 864 11.93 23.36 41.07
CA LEU A 864 11.59 22.87 39.73
C LEU A 864 12.81 22.83 38.78
N ASP A 865 13.67 23.85 38.81
CA ASP A 865 14.85 23.92 37.94
C ASP A 865 15.86 22.83 38.30
N GLU A 866 16.19 22.70 39.59
CA GLU A 866 17.14 21.70 40.11
C GLU A 866 16.66 20.27 39.82
N LEU A 867 15.36 19.99 40.02
CA LEU A 867 14.78 18.67 39.76
C LEU A 867 14.78 18.34 38.26
N THR A 868 14.40 19.30 37.41
CA THR A 868 14.36 19.11 35.95
C THR A 868 15.77 18.89 35.38
N GLU A 869 16.75 19.64 35.88
CA GLU A 869 18.16 19.45 35.53
C GLU A 869 18.64 18.06 35.96
N LEU A 870 18.35 17.64 37.20
CA LEU A 870 18.71 16.33 37.72
C LEU A 870 18.11 15.18 36.90
N ALA A 871 16.84 15.27 36.51
CA ALA A 871 16.17 14.28 35.67
C ALA A 871 16.80 14.19 34.27
N SER A 872 17.08 15.36 33.66
CA SER A 872 17.73 15.44 32.34
C SER A 872 19.11 14.78 32.34
N ILE A 873 19.97 15.08 33.33
CA ILE A 873 21.32 14.48 33.41
C ILE A 873 21.28 12.99 33.77
N SER A 874 20.22 12.53 34.45
CA SER A 874 20.03 11.13 34.83
C SER A 874 19.49 10.26 33.68
N GLY A 875 19.16 10.89 32.55
CA GLY A 875 18.72 10.23 31.32
C GLY A 875 17.21 10.02 31.22
N CYS A 876 16.40 10.85 31.88
CA CYS A 876 14.96 10.89 31.61
C CYS A 876 14.68 11.46 30.21
N ASP A 877 13.75 10.85 29.50
CA ASP A 877 13.13 11.40 28.29
C ASP A 877 11.80 12.09 28.61
N ALA A 878 11.15 11.67 29.71
CA ALA A 878 9.95 12.28 30.25
C ALA A 878 10.01 12.31 31.78
N LEU A 879 9.40 13.33 32.38
CA LEU A 879 9.32 13.54 33.83
C LEU A 879 7.94 14.10 34.18
N ALA A 880 7.28 13.53 35.18
CA ALA A 880 6.07 14.11 35.77
C ALA A 880 6.36 14.66 37.18
N ILE A 881 5.88 15.89 37.43
CA ILE A 881 5.97 16.58 38.72
C ILE A 881 4.61 16.49 39.40
N THR A 882 4.54 15.81 40.54
CA THR A 882 3.28 15.36 41.17
C THR A 882 3.19 15.78 42.64
N ASP A 883 3.49 17.04 42.95
CA ASP A 883 3.39 17.59 44.31
C ASP A 883 2.03 17.29 44.99
N HIS A 884 2.06 17.01 46.31
CA HIS A 884 0.88 16.63 47.09
C HIS A 884 -0.25 17.66 47.08
N THR A 885 -1.49 17.18 46.98
CA THR A 885 -2.71 18.03 46.98
C THR A 885 -3.04 18.71 48.32
N ASP A 886 -2.40 18.34 49.43
CA ASP A 886 -2.57 18.98 50.74
C ASP A 886 -1.86 20.35 50.83
N SER A 887 -0.85 20.58 50.00
CA SER A 887 -0.20 21.88 49.83
C SER A 887 -0.95 22.74 48.81
N GLN A 888 -1.41 23.91 49.24
CA GLN A 888 -2.04 24.90 48.36
C GLN A 888 -1.08 25.46 47.29
N ARG A 889 0.22 25.18 47.40
CA ARG A 889 1.24 25.62 46.43
C ARG A 889 1.41 24.62 45.28
N SER A 890 0.94 23.38 45.43
CA SER A 890 1.11 22.30 44.45
C SER A 890 0.46 22.58 43.09
N PHE A 891 -0.54 23.47 43.07
CA PHE A 891 -1.05 24.08 41.85
C PHE A 891 -1.16 25.60 42.04
N SER A 892 -0.35 26.35 41.31
CA SER A 892 -0.40 27.82 41.28
C SER A 892 -0.06 28.35 39.88
N PRO A 893 -0.57 29.53 39.48
CA PRO A 893 -0.19 30.15 38.21
C PRO A 893 1.33 30.33 38.06
N GLU A 894 2.02 30.61 39.16
CA GLU A 894 3.49 30.72 39.20
C GLU A 894 4.18 29.39 38.85
N LYS A 895 3.71 28.28 39.41
CA LYS A 895 4.24 26.93 39.12
C LYS A 895 4.06 26.59 37.63
N ILE A 896 2.89 26.87 37.06
CA ILE A 896 2.59 26.61 35.64
C ILE A 896 3.49 27.44 34.73
N GLU A 897 3.61 28.75 34.98
CA GLU A 897 4.47 29.63 34.19
C GLU A 897 5.94 29.14 34.23
N LYS A 898 6.39 28.65 35.39
CA LYS A 898 7.73 28.12 35.56
C LYS A 898 7.95 26.80 34.81
N ILE A 899 6.98 25.88 34.86
CA ILE A 899 7.01 24.64 34.05
C ILE A 899 7.01 24.96 32.56
N GLU A 900 6.23 25.95 32.10
CA GLU A 900 6.22 26.38 30.69
C GLU A 900 7.59 26.91 30.24
N LYS A 901 8.29 27.66 31.11
CA LYS A 901 9.67 28.10 30.85
C LYS A 901 10.63 26.91 30.76
N LEU A 902 10.51 25.93 31.66
CA LEU A 902 11.35 24.74 31.66
C LEU A 902 11.14 23.87 30.41
N ARG A 903 9.90 23.72 29.93
CA ARG A 903 9.61 23.04 28.65
C ARG A 903 10.33 23.67 27.45
N LYS A 904 10.47 25.01 27.46
CA LYS A 904 11.21 25.75 26.42
C LYS A 904 12.73 25.59 26.59
N GLN A 905 13.22 25.48 27.82
CA GLN A 905 14.64 25.31 28.14
C GLN A 905 15.15 23.89 27.84
N TYR A 906 14.31 22.87 28.03
CA TYR A 906 14.64 21.45 27.84
C TYR A 906 13.74 20.81 26.76
N PRO A 907 13.88 21.18 25.47
CA PRO A 907 12.97 20.73 24.40
C PRO A 907 12.98 19.22 24.13
N ASN A 908 13.99 18.50 24.63
CA ASN A 908 14.13 17.05 24.47
C ASN A 908 13.59 16.25 25.67
N LEU A 909 13.16 16.91 26.74
CA LEU A 909 12.58 16.31 27.95
C LEU A 909 11.09 16.67 28.00
N LEU A 910 10.21 15.66 27.97
CA LEU A 910 8.78 15.88 28.14
C LEU A 910 8.46 16.13 29.62
N ILE A 911 8.09 17.36 29.97
CA ILE A 911 7.80 17.74 31.35
C ILE A 911 6.28 17.81 31.54
N LEU A 912 5.73 16.83 32.26
CA LEU A 912 4.32 16.75 32.59
C LEU A 912 4.06 17.36 33.97
N ASN A 913 2.95 18.07 34.09
CA ASN A 913 2.47 18.57 35.37
C ASN A 913 1.33 17.67 35.84
N GLY A 914 1.36 17.32 37.12
CA GLY A 914 0.34 16.51 37.76
C GLY A 914 0.24 16.86 39.24
N VAL A 915 -0.53 16.06 39.97
CA VAL A 915 -0.66 16.16 41.41
C VAL A 915 -0.77 14.76 42.02
N GLU A 916 -0.20 14.57 43.21
CA GLU A 916 -0.48 13.40 44.03
C GLU A 916 -1.70 13.68 44.91
N LEU A 917 -2.81 13.03 44.55
CA LEU A 917 -4.10 13.13 45.20
C LEU A 917 -4.10 12.28 46.48
N GLY A 918 -4.15 12.91 47.65
CA GLY A 918 -4.39 12.20 48.91
C GLY A 918 -5.86 11.82 49.01
N MET A 919 -6.15 10.51 49.05
CA MET A 919 -7.51 9.98 48.98
C MET A 919 -8.34 10.37 50.22
N PRO A 920 -9.46 11.09 50.06
CA PRO A 920 -10.23 11.64 51.18
C PRO A 920 -10.84 10.61 52.14
N ASP A 921 -11.30 9.46 51.65
CA ASP A 921 -11.92 8.41 52.46
C ASP A 921 -10.89 7.77 53.42
N TYR A 922 -9.59 7.95 53.12
CA TYR A 922 -8.48 7.37 53.87
C TYR A 922 -7.69 8.37 54.70
N GLU A 923 -8.21 9.59 54.92
CA GLU A 923 -7.47 10.66 55.60
C GLU A 923 -6.09 10.90 54.95
N GLN A 924 -6.04 10.83 53.61
CA GLN A 924 -4.81 10.97 52.82
C GLN A 924 -3.77 9.86 53.08
N ARG A 925 -4.17 8.71 53.64
CA ARG A 925 -3.27 7.56 53.76
C ARG A 925 -2.90 7.01 52.38
N GLU A 926 -3.90 6.87 51.51
CA GLU A 926 -3.73 6.45 50.12
C GLU A 926 -3.55 7.60 49.16
N HIS A 927 -2.81 7.34 48.09
CA HIS A 927 -2.39 8.37 47.16
C HIS A 927 -2.51 7.93 45.70
N VAL A 928 -3.06 8.80 44.86
CA VAL A 928 -3.22 8.57 43.42
C VAL A 928 -2.59 9.73 42.64
N ASN A 929 -1.65 9.45 41.75
CA ASN A 929 -1.14 10.46 40.82
C ASN A 929 -2.17 10.74 39.74
N ILE A 930 -2.47 12.01 39.50
CA ILE A 930 -3.23 12.48 38.34
C ILE A 930 -2.28 13.29 37.46
N ILE A 931 -1.94 12.75 36.29
CA ILE A 931 -0.97 13.34 35.35
C ILE A 931 -1.69 13.66 34.05
N THR A 932 -1.41 14.81 33.44
CA THR A 932 -2.08 15.25 32.20
C THR A 932 -1.11 15.90 31.21
N THR A 933 -1.52 15.94 29.94
CA THR A 933 -0.76 16.69 28.92
C THR A 933 -0.86 18.20 29.17
N PRO A 934 0.12 19.00 28.65
CA PRO A 934 0.17 20.45 28.89
C PRO A 934 -1.09 21.22 28.48
N GLU A 935 -1.82 20.74 27.48
CA GLU A 935 -3.03 21.40 26.98
C GLU A 935 -4.16 21.42 28.02
N TYR A 936 -4.25 20.40 28.86
CA TYR A 936 -5.35 20.20 29.80
C TYR A 936 -4.97 20.47 31.28
N GLU A 937 -3.71 20.81 31.56
CA GLU A 937 -3.26 21.04 32.95
C GLU A 937 -3.94 22.25 33.61
N THR A 938 -4.40 23.22 32.83
CA THR A 938 -5.11 24.41 33.31
C THR A 938 -6.62 24.21 33.49
N THR A 939 -7.19 23.11 32.98
CA THR A 939 -8.60 22.75 33.17
C THR A 939 -8.76 21.64 34.20
N LEU A 940 -7.98 20.56 34.08
CA LEU A 940 -8.11 19.36 34.90
C LEU A 940 -7.63 19.58 36.34
N LEU A 941 -6.42 20.13 36.53
CA LEU A 941 -5.82 20.25 37.87
C LEU A 941 -6.63 21.15 38.81
N PRO A 942 -7.13 22.34 38.41
CA PRO A 942 -8.04 23.12 39.27
C PRO A 942 -9.31 22.36 39.66
N GLU A 943 -9.84 21.56 38.74
CA GLU A 943 -11.05 20.78 38.98
C GLU A 943 -10.81 19.71 40.05
N VAL A 944 -9.62 19.08 40.10
CA VAL A 944 -9.22 18.16 41.18
C VAL A 944 -9.33 18.83 42.56
N PHE A 945 -8.73 20.01 42.76
CA PHE A 945 -8.79 20.73 44.05
C PHE A 945 -10.22 21.16 44.40
N LYS A 946 -11.01 21.56 43.41
CA LYS A 946 -12.41 21.94 43.62
C LYS A 946 -13.25 20.75 44.07
N ARG A 947 -13.13 19.59 43.40
CA ARG A 947 -13.87 18.37 43.76
C ARG A 947 -13.44 17.82 45.11
N LEU A 948 -12.15 17.86 45.43
CA LEU A 948 -11.65 17.56 46.78
C LEU A 948 -12.36 18.39 47.85
N LYS A 949 -12.44 19.71 47.66
CA LYS A 949 -13.10 20.61 48.62
C LYS A 949 -14.61 20.34 48.75
N GLU A 950 -15.29 20.04 47.65
CA GLU A 950 -16.71 19.69 47.64
C GLU A 950 -16.98 18.35 48.34
N SER A 951 -16.08 17.37 48.17
CA SER A 951 -16.19 16.03 48.72
C SER A 951 -16.25 16.02 50.26
N ASN A 952 -15.66 17.02 50.93
CA ASN A 952 -15.70 17.17 52.38
C ASN A 952 -17.13 17.27 52.96
N LYS A 953 -18.12 17.63 52.14
CA LYS A 953 -19.53 17.71 52.54
C LYS A 953 -20.26 16.36 52.45
N LEU A 954 -19.62 15.34 51.89
CA LEU A 954 -20.18 14.01 51.67
C LEU A 954 -19.75 13.03 52.79
N PRO A 955 -20.49 11.92 52.98
CA PRO A 955 -20.06 10.82 53.84
C PRO A 955 -18.67 10.30 53.42
N LYS A 956 -17.83 9.95 54.41
CA LYS A 956 -16.45 9.46 54.25
C LYS A 956 -16.32 8.13 53.47
N SER A 957 -17.41 7.47 53.08
CA SER A 957 -17.36 6.26 52.25
C SER A 957 -17.68 6.52 50.78
N SER A 958 -17.80 7.79 50.39
CA SER A 958 -18.29 8.20 49.07
C SER A 958 -17.47 9.33 48.46
N ARG A 959 -16.47 9.86 49.18
CA ARG A 959 -15.75 11.06 48.75
C ARG A 959 -14.78 10.71 47.64
N ASP A 960 -14.07 9.59 47.75
CA ASP A 960 -13.13 9.13 46.73
C ASP A 960 -13.82 8.97 45.38
N ARG A 961 -14.92 8.22 45.36
CA ARG A 961 -15.73 8.01 44.16
C ARG A 961 -16.29 9.32 43.62
N PHE A 962 -16.77 10.20 44.50
CA PHE A 962 -17.23 11.52 44.08
C PHE A 962 -16.11 12.30 43.40
N VAL A 963 -14.89 12.30 43.92
CA VAL A 963 -13.76 13.00 43.29
C VAL A 963 -13.45 12.35 41.94
N LEU A 964 -13.16 11.06 41.88
CA LEU A 964 -12.73 10.35 40.67
C LEU A 964 -13.79 10.40 39.54
N ASP A 965 -15.07 10.22 39.86
CA ASP A 965 -16.14 10.27 38.85
C ASP A 965 -16.38 11.69 38.32
N ASN A 966 -16.05 12.73 39.11
CA ASN A 966 -16.33 14.12 38.74
C ASN A 966 -15.13 14.89 38.16
N ILE A 967 -13.89 14.43 38.34
CA ILE A 967 -12.71 15.06 37.72
C ILE A 967 -12.59 14.73 36.23
N PHE A 968 -12.98 13.52 35.80
CA PHE A 968 -12.88 13.14 34.38
C PHE A 968 -14.20 13.21 33.60
N LYS A 969 -14.98 14.28 33.73
CA LYS A 969 -16.31 14.37 33.07
C LYS A 969 -16.26 14.53 31.54
N ASN A 970 -15.16 15.06 31.01
CA ASN A 970 -14.97 15.25 29.58
C ASN A 970 -14.20 14.06 28.97
N ALA A 971 -14.75 13.43 27.94
CA ALA A 971 -14.16 12.27 27.27
C ALA A 971 -12.86 12.61 26.50
N GLU A 972 -12.64 13.89 26.15
CA GLU A 972 -11.36 14.33 25.59
C GLU A 972 -10.28 14.38 26.70
N GLU A 973 -10.60 14.97 27.86
CA GLU A 973 -9.67 15.06 29.00
C GLU A 973 -9.25 13.69 29.54
N THR A 974 -10.12 12.67 29.49
CA THR A 974 -9.79 11.29 29.90
C THR A 974 -8.71 10.65 29.03
N ASN A 975 -8.64 10.99 27.75
CA ASN A 975 -7.65 10.41 26.83
C ASN A 975 -6.28 11.07 26.98
N HIS A 976 -6.22 12.29 27.52
CA HIS A 976 -5.01 13.07 27.72
C HIS A 976 -4.52 13.11 29.18
N SER A 977 -5.07 12.25 30.05
CA SER A 977 -4.67 12.13 31.45
C SER A 977 -4.61 10.68 31.92
N ILE A 978 -3.84 10.39 32.96
CA ILE A 978 -3.72 9.06 33.57
C ILE A 978 -3.73 9.16 35.09
N ALA A 979 -4.36 8.19 35.74
CA ALA A 979 -4.38 8.00 37.17
C ALA A 979 -3.62 6.73 37.59
N ILE A 980 -2.68 6.89 38.52
CA ILE A 980 -1.82 5.79 39.01
C ILE A 980 -1.91 5.71 40.53
N TYR A 981 -2.27 4.54 41.06
CA TYR A 981 -2.28 4.29 42.50
C TYR A 981 -0.85 4.09 43.02
N ASN A 982 -0.37 5.03 43.83
CA ASN A 982 1.00 5.05 44.31
C ASN A 982 1.15 4.27 45.63
N HIS A 983 2.29 3.58 45.78
CA HIS A 983 2.73 2.91 47.01
C HIS A 983 1.59 2.24 47.83
N PRO A 984 0.78 1.38 47.19
CA PRO A 984 -0.51 0.92 47.70
C PRO A 984 -0.39 0.16 49.03
N SER A 985 0.51 -0.81 49.13
CA SER A 985 0.63 -1.64 50.35
C SER A 985 1.39 -0.96 51.49
N ARG A 986 1.80 0.31 51.34
CA ARG A 986 2.71 1.00 52.28
C ARG A 986 2.13 1.12 53.68
N LYS A 987 0.83 1.39 53.78
CA LYS A 987 0.14 1.69 55.04
C LYS A 987 -1.08 0.81 55.30
N ASP A 988 -1.29 -0.21 54.47
CA ASP A 988 -2.41 -1.12 54.58
C ASP A 988 -2.46 -1.89 55.88
N GLN A 989 -3.69 -2.20 56.27
CA GLN A 989 -4.00 -2.96 57.47
C GLN A 989 -4.46 -4.38 57.15
N THR A 990 -4.91 -4.63 55.91
CA THR A 990 -5.42 -5.94 55.46
C THR A 990 -5.02 -6.21 54.00
N GLU A 991 -4.87 -7.49 53.64
CA GLU A 991 -4.44 -7.91 52.29
C GLU A 991 -5.43 -7.52 51.17
N ASP A 992 -6.72 -7.46 51.47
CA ASP A 992 -7.78 -7.17 50.49
C ASP A 992 -8.02 -5.67 50.24
N GLU A 993 -7.32 -4.79 50.96
CA GLU A 993 -7.57 -3.35 50.96
C GLU A 993 -7.39 -2.75 49.56
N ASN A 994 -6.24 -3.01 48.92
CA ASN A 994 -5.94 -2.53 47.57
C ASN A 994 -6.92 -3.04 46.50
N LEU A 995 -7.33 -4.31 46.61
CA LEU A 995 -8.31 -4.90 45.71
C LEU A 995 -9.67 -4.23 45.86
N SER A 996 -10.11 -4.02 47.11
CA SER A 996 -11.35 -3.32 47.43
C SER A 996 -11.32 -1.87 46.92
N ASP A 997 -10.19 -1.19 47.08
CA ASP A 997 -10.00 0.21 46.68
C ASP A 997 -10.13 0.38 45.17
N ILE A 998 -9.38 -0.40 44.39
CA ILE A 998 -9.44 -0.30 42.93
C ILE A 998 -10.83 -0.67 42.41
N LYS A 999 -11.47 -1.71 42.96
CA LYS A 999 -12.85 -2.05 42.58
C LYS A 999 -13.83 -0.93 42.89
N ASN A 1000 -13.70 -0.30 44.06
CA ASN A 1000 -14.52 0.83 44.47
C ASN A 1000 -14.29 2.06 43.59
N TRP A 1001 -13.03 2.37 43.29
CA TRP A 1001 -12.63 3.51 42.46
C TRP A 1001 -12.98 3.30 40.98
N ASN A 1002 -12.97 2.06 40.47
CA ASN A 1002 -13.30 1.72 39.07
C ASN A 1002 -14.75 1.23 38.86
N THR A 1003 -15.63 1.36 39.85
CA THR A 1003 -16.99 0.76 39.80
C THR A 1003 -17.85 1.25 38.61
N ASN A 1004 -17.86 2.55 38.32
CA ASN A 1004 -18.72 3.12 37.26
C ASN A 1004 -18.02 3.20 35.90
N ARG A 1005 -16.69 3.29 35.91
CA ARG A 1005 -15.80 3.38 34.77
C ARG A 1005 -14.38 3.14 35.26
N GLN A 1006 -13.46 2.87 34.33
CA GLN A 1006 -12.05 2.81 34.66
C GLN A 1006 -11.49 4.21 34.96
N ASN A 1007 -11.34 4.53 36.25
CA ASN A 1007 -10.78 5.77 36.76
C ASN A 1007 -9.29 5.65 37.09
N ILE A 1008 -8.83 4.45 37.44
CA ILE A 1008 -7.44 4.11 37.80
C ILE A 1008 -6.92 3.10 36.79
N GLU A 1009 -5.88 3.47 36.05
CA GLU A 1009 -5.31 2.65 34.98
C GLU A 1009 -4.15 1.78 35.43
N GLY A 1010 -3.51 2.10 36.55
CA GLY A 1010 -2.36 1.34 37.02
C GLY A 1010 -2.07 1.46 38.50
N ILE A 1011 -1.22 0.54 38.97
CA ILE A 1011 -0.73 0.43 40.34
C ILE A 1011 0.79 0.52 40.28
N SER A 1012 1.40 1.36 41.12
CA SER A 1012 2.85 1.46 41.22
C SER A 1012 3.42 0.17 41.80
N GLY A 1013 3.90 -0.71 40.92
CA GLY A 1013 4.54 -1.96 41.31
C GLY A 1013 5.85 -1.74 42.04
N ALA A 1014 6.54 -0.64 41.75
CA ALA A 1014 7.74 -0.25 42.45
C ALA A 1014 7.46 0.98 43.32
N PRO A 1015 7.61 0.91 44.65
CA PRO A 1015 7.52 2.09 45.49
C PRO A 1015 8.75 2.97 45.30
N GLY A 1016 8.63 4.27 45.58
CA GLY A 1016 9.83 5.11 45.65
C GLY A 1016 10.60 4.97 46.97
N HIS A 1017 11.43 5.95 47.33
CA HIS A 1017 12.34 5.85 48.50
C HIS A 1017 13.25 4.63 48.49
N GLN A 1018 13.87 4.38 47.34
CA GLN A 1018 14.69 3.20 47.08
C GLN A 1018 16.08 3.22 47.75
N LYS A 1019 16.50 4.35 48.34
CA LYS A 1019 17.79 4.51 49.05
C LYS A 1019 17.63 4.55 50.58
N SER A 1020 16.39 4.63 51.06
CA SER A 1020 16.03 4.57 52.48
C SER A 1020 16.48 3.25 53.12
N LYS A 1021 16.69 3.27 54.46
CA LYS A 1021 16.89 2.04 55.24
C LYS A 1021 15.66 1.12 55.15
N ASP A 1022 14.47 1.72 55.19
CA ASP A 1022 13.20 1.05 54.99
C ASP A 1022 12.68 1.43 53.60
N ILE A 1023 12.83 0.54 52.61
CA ILE A 1023 12.47 0.78 51.21
C ILE A 1023 10.99 1.17 51.10
N GLY A 1024 10.70 2.31 50.48
CA GLY A 1024 9.33 2.83 50.33
C GLY A 1024 8.66 3.29 51.64
N SER A 1025 9.33 3.23 52.79
CA SER A 1025 8.74 3.46 54.13
C SER A 1025 7.57 2.53 54.48
N TYR A 1026 7.64 1.28 54.04
CA TYR A 1026 6.62 0.25 54.29
C TYR A 1026 6.67 -0.26 55.74
N ARG A 1027 5.51 -0.59 56.33
CA ARG A 1027 5.39 -1.07 57.72
C ARG A 1027 5.67 -2.57 57.85
N GLU A 1028 5.87 -3.08 59.06
CA GLU A 1028 6.18 -4.51 59.28
C GLU A 1028 5.13 -5.49 58.73
N HIS A 1029 3.87 -5.08 58.60
CA HIS A 1029 2.78 -5.93 58.12
C HIS A 1029 2.91 -6.29 56.63
N PHE A 1030 3.36 -5.35 55.80
CA PHE A 1030 3.59 -5.52 54.36
C PHE A 1030 4.97 -4.99 54.00
N LYS A 1031 5.89 -5.86 53.57
CA LYS A 1031 7.23 -5.46 53.14
C LYS A 1031 7.37 -5.60 51.63
N THR A 1032 8.26 -4.80 51.05
CA THR A 1032 8.61 -4.94 49.64
C THR A 1032 9.29 -6.28 49.38
N ILE A 1033 8.98 -6.88 48.23
CA ILE A 1033 9.60 -8.12 47.73
C ILE A 1033 10.59 -7.71 46.66
N ASP A 1034 11.90 -7.87 46.94
CA ASP A 1034 12.98 -7.43 46.06
C ASP A 1034 12.81 -5.97 45.58
N ARG A 1035 12.37 -5.10 46.52
CA ARG A 1035 12.10 -3.68 46.32
C ARG A 1035 10.88 -3.33 45.48
N TRP A 1036 9.99 -4.29 45.23
CA TRP A 1036 8.68 -4.11 44.60
C TRP A 1036 7.54 -4.26 45.62
N ASP A 1037 6.42 -3.60 45.38
CA ASP A 1037 5.21 -3.67 46.18
C ASP A 1037 4.58 -5.08 46.08
N PRO A 1038 4.19 -5.69 47.21
CA PRO A 1038 3.59 -7.03 47.21
C PRO A 1038 2.32 -7.13 46.37
N ALA A 1039 1.55 -6.06 46.17
CA ALA A 1039 0.36 -6.04 45.31
C ALA A 1039 0.64 -6.42 43.85
N VAL A 1040 1.88 -6.25 43.38
CA VAL A 1040 2.34 -6.59 42.02
C VAL A 1040 3.33 -7.77 42.01
N ALA A 1041 4.19 -7.84 43.04
CA ALA A 1041 5.27 -8.81 43.11
C ALA A 1041 4.80 -10.19 43.60
N GLU A 1042 3.80 -10.27 44.48
CA GLU A 1042 3.29 -11.56 44.95
C GLU A 1042 2.31 -12.15 43.93
N VAL A 1043 2.56 -13.40 43.53
CA VAL A 1043 1.72 -14.10 42.54
C VAL A 1043 0.37 -14.44 43.17
N GLY A 1044 -0.72 -14.05 42.51
CA GLY A 1044 -2.08 -14.21 43.03
C GLY A 1044 -2.54 -13.09 43.98
N SER A 1045 -1.72 -12.05 44.18
CA SER A 1045 -2.10 -10.85 44.93
C SER A 1045 -2.97 -9.90 44.10
N THR A 1046 -3.08 -8.64 44.51
CA THR A 1046 -4.04 -7.65 43.98
C THR A 1046 -4.03 -7.54 42.46
N LEU A 1047 -2.85 -7.36 41.82
CA LEU A 1047 -2.76 -7.23 40.36
C LEU A 1047 -3.33 -8.47 39.66
N ASP A 1048 -2.86 -9.64 40.05
CA ASP A 1048 -3.27 -10.90 39.42
C ASP A 1048 -4.76 -11.18 39.59
N GLN A 1049 -5.34 -10.86 40.75
CA GLN A 1049 -6.78 -10.97 40.99
C GLN A 1049 -7.61 -10.01 40.12
N LEU A 1050 -7.14 -8.79 39.89
CA LEU A 1050 -7.79 -7.84 38.99
C LEU A 1050 -7.75 -8.34 37.54
N LEU A 1051 -6.59 -8.86 37.09
CA LEU A 1051 -6.43 -9.41 35.74
C LEU A 1051 -7.31 -10.65 35.52
N ASP A 1052 -7.40 -11.51 36.53
CA ASP A 1052 -8.23 -12.73 36.58
C ASP A 1052 -9.73 -12.43 36.50
N GLU A 1053 -10.16 -11.26 37.01
CA GLU A 1053 -11.54 -10.75 36.90
C GLU A 1053 -11.81 -9.96 35.61
N GLY A 1054 -10.87 -9.94 34.66
CA GLY A 1054 -11.08 -9.31 33.36
C GLY A 1054 -10.71 -7.82 33.29
N LEU A 1055 -10.17 -7.23 34.36
CA LEU A 1055 -9.82 -5.80 34.39
C LEU A 1055 -8.41 -5.59 33.83
N ASP A 1056 -8.24 -4.60 32.95
CA ASP A 1056 -6.92 -4.22 32.42
C ASP A 1056 -6.29 -3.12 33.26
N VAL A 1057 -5.56 -3.51 34.31
CA VAL A 1057 -4.81 -2.62 35.20
C VAL A 1057 -3.31 -2.88 35.05
N TRP A 1058 -2.51 -1.82 34.89
CA TRP A 1058 -1.08 -1.94 34.64
C TRP A 1058 -0.26 -1.98 35.94
N GLY A 1059 0.65 -2.96 36.06
CA GLY A 1059 1.50 -3.13 37.24
C GLY A 1059 2.98 -2.88 37.00
N ALA A 1060 3.43 -2.82 35.74
CA ALA A 1060 4.83 -2.54 35.39
C ALA A 1060 5.16 -1.04 35.50
N ILE A 1061 4.86 -0.44 36.64
CA ILE A 1061 5.01 0.99 36.93
C ILE A 1061 6.08 1.14 38.01
N ALA A 1062 7.08 1.98 37.74
CA ALA A 1062 8.13 2.31 38.68
C ALA A 1062 8.34 3.82 38.75
N SER A 1063 8.46 4.34 39.98
CA SER A 1063 8.74 5.74 40.27
C SER A 1063 10.00 5.89 41.10
N SER A 1064 10.60 7.08 41.05
CA SER A 1064 11.57 7.48 42.07
C SER A 1064 10.89 7.93 43.37
N ASP A 1065 9.71 8.56 43.28
CA ASP A 1065 9.09 9.30 44.39
C ASP A 1065 10.09 10.29 45.00
N TYR A 1066 10.78 11.02 44.11
CA TYR A 1066 11.96 11.77 44.51
C TYR A 1066 11.61 12.96 45.40
N HIS A 1067 12.13 12.93 46.62
CA HIS A 1067 12.08 14.02 47.59
C HIS A 1067 13.47 14.58 47.86
N ASN A 1068 14.48 13.73 48.08
CA ASN A 1068 15.86 14.14 48.30
C ASN A 1068 16.88 13.01 48.12
N GLU A 1069 18.14 13.38 47.90
CA GLU A 1069 19.25 12.44 47.64
C GLU A 1069 19.59 11.48 48.80
N LYS A 1070 19.06 11.69 50.01
CA LYS A 1070 19.29 10.76 51.13
C LYS A 1070 18.35 9.57 51.05
N MET A 1071 17.10 9.79 50.65
CA MET A 1071 16.05 8.77 50.62
C MET A 1071 15.88 8.15 49.23
N ASP A 1072 16.25 8.90 48.19
CA ASP A 1072 15.93 8.58 46.81
C ASP A 1072 17.16 8.52 45.90
N TYR A 1073 17.04 7.70 44.86
CA TYR A 1073 17.90 7.81 43.69
C TYR A 1073 17.34 8.88 42.75
N PRO A 1074 18.19 9.55 41.94
CA PRO A 1074 17.73 10.52 40.95
C PRO A 1074 16.61 9.95 40.04
N PRO A 1075 15.66 10.79 39.57
CA PRO A 1075 14.62 10.37 38.65
C PRO A 1075 15.19 9.67 37.41
N CYS A 1076 14.57 8.57 36.99
CA CYS A 1076 15.08 7.65 35.94
C CYS A 1076 16.48 7.06 36.19
N GLY A 1077 17.13 7.32 37.32
CA GLY A 1077 18.48 6.84 37.62
C GLY A 1077 18.49 5.37 38.01
N PHE A 1078 17.60 5.00 38.92
CA PHE A 1078 17.45 3.63 39.44
C PHE A 1078 16.12 2.99 39.02
N SER A 1079 15.01 3.67 39.31
CA SER A 1079 13.66 3.27 38.89
C SER A 1079 13.35 3.85 37.52
N ARG A 1080 12.90 2.99 36.58
CA ARG A 1080 12.66 3.39 35.19
C ARG A 1080 11.41 2.75 34.64
N MET A 1081 10.54 3.56 34.02
CA MET A 1081 9.55 3.08 33.07
C MET A 1081 10.09 3.25 31.66
N HIS A 1082 10.07 2.16 30.90
CA HIS A 1082 10.50 2.09 29.52
C HIS A 1082 9.25 1.99 28.64
N VAL A 1083 8.91 3.09 27.98
CA VAL A 1083 7.65 3.22 27.25
C VAL A 1083 7.91 3.12 25.75
N SER A 1084 7.16 2.24 25.08
CA SER A 1084 7.10 2.18 23.62
C SER A 1084 5.95 3.05 23.14
N THR A 1085 6.26 4.12 22.39
CA THR A 1085 5.25 5.09 21.91
C THR A 1085 5.21 5.16 20.38
N PRO A 1086 4.07 5.56 19.79
CA PRO A 1086 3.99 5.81 18.35
C PRO A 1086 4.83 7.02 17.92
N ALA A 1087 5.01 7.98 18.82
CA ALA A 1087 5.86 9.15 18.63
C ALA A 1087 6.33 9.70 19.99
N LYS A 1088 7.52 10.33 20.03
CA LYS A 1088 8.06 10.98 21.22
C LYS A 1088 7.40 12.35 21.46
N THR A 1089 6.11 12.33 21.78
CA THR A 1089 5.27 13.49 22.07
C THR A 1089 4.44 13.26 23.34
N TYR A 1090 3.83 14.31 23.90
CA TYR A 1090 2.95 14.19 25.07
C TYR A 1090 1.79 13.21 24.82
N ASP A 1091 1.13 13.32 23.66
CA ASP A 1091 0.01 12.43 23.30
C ASP A 1091 0.47 11.01 23.01
N GLY A 1092 1.65 10.85 22.37
CA GLY A 1092 2.23 9.54 22.15
C GLY A 1092 2.56 8.81 23.45
N LEU A 1093 3.10 9.53 24.44
CA LEU A 1093 3.34 9.00 25.79
C LEU A 1093 2.02 8.63 26.48
N MET A 1094 1.02 9.52 26.48
CA MET A 1094 -0.26 9.26 27.15
C MET A 1094 -1.00 8.08 26.52
N THR A 1095 -1.00 7.99 25.19
CA THR A 1095 -1.60 6.88 24.43
C THR A 1095 -0.91 5.56 24.77
N ALA A 1096 0.41 5.54 24.89
CA ALA A 1096 1.16 4.34 25.27
C ALA A 1096 0.87 3.89 26.72
N LEU A 1097 0.79 4.85 27.66
CA LEU A 1097 0.47 4.55 29.05
C LEU A 1097 -0.95 3.99 29.21
N LYS A 1098 -1.93 4.53 28.46
CA LYS A 1098 -3.31 4.00 28.45
C LYS A 1098 -3.40 2.58 27.90
N ASN A 1099 -2.60 2.27 26.89
CA ASN A 1099 -2.59 0.96 26.24
C ASN A 1099 -1.62 -0.06 26.88
N GLY A 1100 -0.92 0.30 27.95
CA GLY A 1100 -0.03 -0.63 28.66
C GLY A 1100 1.26 -0.99 27.90
N THR A 1101 1.66 -0.24 26.87
CA THR A 1101 2.83 -0.56 26.01
C THR A 1101 4.16 -0.12 26.64
N PHE A 1102 4.41 -0.58 27.87
CA PHE A 1102 5.60 -0.27 28.65
C PHE A 1102 5.99 -1.42 29.58
N TRP A 1103 7.23 -1.36 30.06
CA TRP A 1103 7.78 -2.22 31.11
C TRP A 1103 8.57 -1.36 32.10
N ALA A 1104 8.88 -1.89 33.27
CA ALA A 1104 9.62 -1.15 34.29
C ALA A 1104 10.71 -1.99 34.94
N SER A 1105 11.74 -1.31 35.44
CA SER A 1105 12.88 -1.96 36.09
C SER A 1105 13.54 -1.11 37.18
N HIS A 1106 14.27 -1.80 38.05
CA HIS A 1106 15.17 -1.23 39.05
C HIS A 1106 16.62 -1.61 38.76
N GLY A 1107 17.58 -0.77 39.18
CA GLY A 1107 19.01 -1.11 39.13
C GLY A 1107 19.67 -1.02 37.76
N LYS A 1108 18.92 -0.56 36.72
CA LYS A 1108 19.44 -0.31 35.36
C LYS A 1108 20.23 -1.51 34.80
N PHE A 1109 19.68 -2.72 34.93
CA PHE A 1109 20.34 -3.93 34.44
C PHE A 1109 19.89 -4.36 33.03
N LEU A 1110 18.75 -3.85 32.55
CA LEU A 1110 18.24 -4.07 31.20
C LEU A 1110 18.11 -2.74 30.45
N SER A 1111 18.49 -2.76 29.17
CA SER A 1111 18.20 -1.70 28.20
C SER A 1111 16.96 -2.04 27.37
N GLU A 1112 16.68 -3.32 27.14
CA GLU A 1112 15.49 -3.81 26.44
C GLU A 1112 14.90 -5.05 27.13
N PHE A 1113 13.57 -5.10 27.19
CA PHE A 1113 12.78 -6.25 27.65
C PHE A 1113 11.50 -6.31 26.79
N LYS A 1114 11.36 -7.38 26.01
CA LYS A 1114 10.17 -7.65 25.21
C LYS A 1114 9.59 -9.00 25.58
N LEU A 1115 8.29 -9.01 25.85
CA LEU A 1115 7.47 -10.21 25.97
C LEU A 1115 6.63 -10.33 24.70
N VAL A 1116 6.68 -11.49 24.04
CA VAL A 1116 5.90 -11.75 22.83
C VAL A 1116 5.24 -13.13 22.96
N ALA A 1117 3.95 -13.21 22.64
CA ALA A 1117 3.25 -14.48 22.48
C ALA A 1117 2.95 -14.70 20.99
N GLU A 1118 3.55 -15.73 20.39
CA GLU A 1118 3.35 -16.12 19.00
C GLU A 1118 2.43 -17.35 18.92
N ILE A 1119 1.38 -17.26 18.10
CA ILE A 1119 0.41 -18.32 17.88
C ILE A 1119 0.53 -18.75 16.42
N SER A 1120 1.23 -19.85 16.20
CA SER A 1120 1.61 -20.31 14.86
C SER A 1120 0.43 -20.66 13.97
N GLU A 1121 -0.69 -21.13 14.55
CA GLU A 1121 -1.91 -21.47 13.80
C GLU A 1121 -2.59 -20.26 13.17
N LYS A 1122 -2.49 -19.08 13.80
CA LYS A 1122 -3.15 -17.84 13.36
C LYS A 1122 -2.16 -16.77 12.86
N GLN A 1123 -0.87 -17.10 12.76
CA GLN A 1123 0.25 -16.17 12.50
C GLN A 1123 0.17 -14.89 13.35
N LEU A 1124 -0.30 -15.03 14.58
CA LEU A 1124 -0.59 -13.90 15.45
C LEU A 1124 0.56 -13.71 16.43
N ARG A 1125 1.06 -12.47 16.54
CA ARG A 1125 2.06 -12.08 17.53
C ARG A 1125 1.46 -11.00 18.41
N LEU A 1126 1.44 -11.24 19.72
CA LEU A 1126 0.90 -10.34 20.73
C LEU A 1126 2.01 -9.85 21.65
N SER A 1127 1.94 -8.58 22.02
CA SER A 1127 2.83 -7.89 22.95
C SER A 1127 2.02 -7.30 24.12
N PRO A 1128 2.66 -6.93 25.24
CA PRO A 1128 1.96 -6.33 26.39
C PRO A 1128 1.03 -5.18 25.99
N GLY A 1129 -0.19 -5.20 26.51
CA GLY A 1129 -1.27 -4.28 26.16
C GLY A 1129 -2.21 -4.76 25.05
N GLU A 1130 -1.80 -5.76 24.26
CA GLU A 1130 -2.63 -6.31 23.18
C GLU A 1130 -3.53 -7.46 23.67
N ALA A 1131 -4.67 -7.62 22.97
CA ALA A 1131 -5.63 -8.67 23.24
C ALA A 1131 -6.16 -9.33 21.96
N ALA A 1132 -6.34 -10.65 21.96
CA ALA A 1132 -6.92 -11.36 20.82
C ALA A 1132 -7.70 -12.63 21.18
N SER A 1133 -8.66 -12.98 20.32
CA SER A 1133 -9.51 -14.16 20.45
C SER A 1133 -8.81 -15.45 20.00
N ILE A 1134 -8.78 -16.45 20.89
CA ILE A 1134 -8.06 -17.71 20.75
C ILE A 1134 -8.98 -18.85 21.19
N ASP A 1135 -8.82 -20.01 20.56
CA ASP A 1135 -9.62 -21.18 20.86
C ASP A 1135 -8.97 -21.96 22.01
N ALA A 1136 -9.77 -22.50 22.93
CA ALA A 1136 -9.24 -23.29 24.03
C ALA A 1136 -8.47 -24.52 23.51
N GLY A 1137 -7.27 -24.76 24.06
CA GLY A 1137 -6.34 -25.81 23.62
C GLY A 1137 -5.25 -25.33 22.66
N THR A 1138 -5.27 -24.06 22.23
CA THR A 1138 -4.17 -23.47 21.46
C THR A 1138 -2.89 -23.40 22.30
N ILE A 1139 -1.74 -23.66 21.66
CA ILE A 1139 -0.42 -23.51 22.27
C ILE A 1139 0.24 -22.23 21.71
N ALA A 1140 0.59 -21.31 22.60
CA ALA A 1140 1.36 -20.12 22.25
C ALA A 1140 2.86 -20.34 22.52
N LEU A 1141 3.71 -19.92 21.59
CA LEU A 1141 5.16 -19.80 21.79
C LEU A 1141 5.44 -18.44 22.43
N ILE A 1142 5.86 -18.46 23.70
CA ILE A 1142 6.25 -17.26 24.44
C ILE A 1142 7.73 -17.02 24.20
N GLN A 1143 8.06 -15.84 23.69
CA GLN A 1143 9.43 -15.38 23.49
C GLN A 1143 9.67 -14.16 24.38
N VAL A 1144 10.74 -14.22 25.16
CA VAL A 1144 11.21 -13.09 25.96
C VAL A 1144 12.58 -12.68 25.43
N GLU A 1145 12.65 -11.49 24.83
CA GLU A 1145 13.89 -10.90 24.31
C GLU A 1145 14.42 -9.86 25.31
N LEU A 1146 15.72 -9.95 25.62
CA LEU A 1146 16.37 -9.18 26.67
C LEU A 1146 17.67 -8.57 26.15
N GLN A 1147 17.95 -7.33 26.56
CA GLN A 1147 19.26 -6.73 26.35
C GLN A 1147 19.80 -6.21 27.68
N ARG A 1148 20.96 -6.72 28.09
CA ARG A 1148 21.66 -6.32 29.32
C ARG A 1148 22.37 -4.98 29.14
N GLU A 1149 22.35 -4.19 30.19
CA GLU A 1149 23.18 -3.00 30.31
C GLU A 1149 24.66 -3.38 30.50
N LYS A 1150 25.56 -2.44 30.18
CA LYS A 1150 27.01 -2.69 30.09
C LYS A 1150 27.60 -3.32 31.36
N ASP A 1151 27.15 -2.88 32.52
CA ASP A 1151 27.67 -3.31 33.82
C ASP A 1151 27.20 -4.71 34.23
N TYR A 1152 26.22 -5.27 33.52
CA TYR A 1152 25.63 -6.58 33.79
C TYR A 1152 25.94 -7.61 32.68
N LEU A 1153 26.80 -7.24 31.72
CA LEU A 1153 27.29 -8.16 30.70
C LEU A 1153 28.00 -9.35 31.36
N GLY A 1154 27.59 -10.57 31.00
CA GLY A 1154 28.19 -11.78 31.56
C GLY A 1154 27.43 -12.40 32.73
N LEU A 1155 26.36 -11.77 33.24
CA LEU A 1155 25.53 -12.33 34.32
C LEU A 1155 24.31 -13.10 33.77
N PRO A 1156 23.97 -14.27 34.36
CA PRO A 1156 22.73 -14.96 34.03
C PRO A 1156 21.51 -14.16 34.51
N LEU A 1157 20.39 -14.30 33.81
CA LEU A 1157 19.10 -13.73 34.19
C LEU A 1157 18.12 -14.87 34.42
N ASP A 1158 17.19 -14.76 35.36
CA ASP A 1158 16.05 -15.68 35.40
C ASP A 1158 14.78 -14.97 34.92
N VAL A 1159 14.06 -15.61 34.01
CA VAL A 1159 12.80 -15.13 33.44
C VAL A 1159 11.67 -15.95 34.01
N GLU A 1160 10.71 -15.27 34.63
CA GLU A 1160 9.53 -15.88 35.22
C GLU A 1160 8.28 -15.47 34.43
N LEU A 1161 7.38 -16.43 34.23
CA LEU A 1161 6.10 -16.27 33.53
C LEU A 1161 4.95 -16.49 34.50
N VAL A 1162 4.07 -15.49 34.64
CA VAL A 1162 2.89 -15.53 35.50
C VAL A 1162 1.64 -15.49 34.61
N THR A 1163 0.72 -16.43 34.82
CA THR A 1163 -0.47 -16.59 34.00
C THR A 1163 -1.58 -17.28 34.79
N ASN A 1164 -2.83 -17.19 34.31
CA ASN A 1164 -3.93 -18.05 34.73
C ASN A 1164 -4.44 -18.96 33.58
N CYS A 1165 -3.78 -18.95 32.41
CA CYS A 1165 -4.26 -19.66 31.21
C CYS A 1165 -4.18 -21.20 31.29
N VAL A 1166 -3.42 -21.74 32.25
CA VAL A 1166 -3.19 -23.20 32.37
C VAL A 1166 -4.11 -23.82 33.40
N SER A 1167 -4.09 -23.37 34.65
CA SER A 1167 -4.94 -23.91 35.73
C SER A 1167 -6.29 -23.20 35.91
N GLY A 1168 -6.46 -21.99 35.34
CA GLY A 1168 -7.60 -21.10 35.62
C GLY A 1168 -7.43 -20.24 36.87
N GLU A 1169 -6.34 -20.43 37.64
CA GLU A 1169 -5.99 -19.60 38.79
C GLU A 1169 -4.60 -18.96 38.54
N PRO A 1170 -4.30 -17.78 39.11
CA PRO A 1170 -2.98 -17.16 38.97
C PRO A 1170 -1.85 -18.07 39.46
N GLU A 1171 -0.91 -18.38 38.57
CA GLU A 1171 0.21 -19.27 38.88
C GLU A 1171 1.52 -18.83 38.21
N LEU A 1172 2.63 -19.31 38.79
CA LEU A 1172 3.98 -19.17 38.24
C LEU A 1172 4.37 -20.47 37.52
N LEU A 1173 4.63 -20.40 36.21
CA LEU A 1173 4.96 -21.60 35.41
C LEU A 1173 6.38 -22.14 35.63
N GLY A 1174 7.25 -21.34 36.24
CA GLY A 1174 8.65 -21.67 36.51
C GLY A 1174 9.61 -20.59 36.01
N ALA A 1175 10.85 -20.64 36.51
CA ALA A 1175 11.92 -19.72 36.14
C ALA A 1175 12.79 -20.33 35.02
N ILE A 1176 12.95 -19.59 33.93
CA ILE A 1176 13.83 -19.93 32.81
C ILE A 1176 15.15 -19.20 33.01
N ARG A 1177 16.22 -19.94 33.32
CA ARG A 1177 17.55 -19.34 33.48
C ARG A 1177 18.20 -19.07 32.13
N VAL A 1178 18.33 -17.80 31.78
CA VAL A 1178 18.98 -17.30 30.56
C VAL A 1178 20.49 -17.17 30.81
N PRO A 1179 21.33 -17.96 30.11
CA PRO A 1179 22.77 -17.87 30.26
C PRO A 1179 23.33 -16.51 29.87
N ALA A 1180 24.52 -16.19 30.38
CA ALA A 1180 25.24 -14.94 30.15
C ALA A 1180 25.44 -14.54 28.66
N PHE A 1181 25.50 -15.53 27.76
CA PHE A 1181 25.72 -15.35 26.32
C PHE A 1181 24.42 -15.37 25.49
N SER A 1182 23.27 -15.65 26.13
CA SER A 1182 21.96 -15.63 25.49
C SER A 1182 21.17 -14.41 25.92
N ASN A 1183 20.33 -13.94 25.01
CA ASN A 1183 19.44 -12.79 25.19
C ASN A 1183 17.97 -13.17 24.99
N THR A 1184 17.67 -14.45 24.81
CA THR A 1184 16.31 -14.93 24.58
C THR A 1184 15.97 -16.08 25.53
N ALA A 1185 14.73 -16.05 26.02
CA ALA A 1185 14.06 -17.17 26.67
C ALA A 1185 12.82 -17.55 25.86
N GLU A 1186 12.57 -18.84 25.72
CA GLU A 1186 11.41 -19.36 25.01
C GLU A 1186 10.67 -20.39 25.86
N ALA A 1187 9.34 -20.35 25.83
CA ALA A 1187 8.49 -21.32 26.50
C ALA A 1187 7.22 -21.58 25.69
N PHE A 1188 6.63 -22.77 25.84
CA PHE A 1188 5.32 -23.07 25.28
C PHE A 1188 4.26 -22.89 26.38
N LEU A 1189 3.24 -22.09 26.09
CA LEU A 1189 2.09 -21.85 26.96
C LEU A 1189 0.84 -22.51 26.35
N PRO A 1190 0.32 -23.60 26.94
CA PRO A 1190 -0.99 -24.10 26.58
C PRO A 1190 -2.08 -23.19 27.15
N ILE A 1191 -3.01 -22.73 26.31
CA ILE A 1191 -4.11 -21.85 26.71
C ILE A 1191 -5.37 -22.71 26.83
N ASN A 1192 -5.65 -23.20 28.04
CA ASN A 1192 -6.69 -24.22 28.28
C ASN A 1192 -7.89 -23.68 29.08
N ASN A 1193 -7.67 -22.72 29.96
CA ASN A 1193 -8.68 -22.22 30.90
C ASN A 1193 -8.76 -20.70 30.87
N SER A 1194 -9.96 -20.17 31.11
CA SER A 1194 -10.19 -18.76 31.44
C SER A 1194 -10.02 -18.54 32.95
N GLY A 1195 -9.78 -17.28 33.32
CA GLY A 1195 -9.85 -16.81 34.70
C GLY A 1195 -11.28 -16.70 35.22
N LYS A 1196 -11.45 -16.02 36.34
CA LYS A 1196 -12.75 -15.79 36.99
C LYS A 1196 -13.78 -15.05 36.13
N ASP A 1197 -13.33 -14.27 35.16
CA ASP A 1197 -14.22 -13.61 34.18
C ASP A 1197 -14.90 -14.61 33.20
N ALA A 1198 -14.44 -15.86 33.19
CA ALA A 1198 -14.84 -16.93 32.27
C ALA A 1198 -14.69 -16.60 30.77
N GLN A 1199 -14.04 -15.49 30.42
CA GLN A 1199 -13.94 -14.96 29.06
C GLN A 1199 -12.49 -14.80 28.60
N SER A 1200 -11.55 -14.64 29.52
CA SER A 1200 -10.17 -14.35 29.16
C SER A 1200 -9.17 -14.97 30.13
N CYS A 1201 -7.92 -15.03 29.70
CA CYS A 1201 -6.78 -15.32 30.55
C CYS A 1201 -5.64 -14.37 30.17
N TYR A 1202 -4.62 -14.24 31.02
CA TYR A 1202 -3.54 -13.28 30.82
C TYR A 1202 -2.16 -13.93 30.98
N LEU A 1203 -1.14 -13.27 30.42
CA LEU A 1203 0.27 -13.63 30.59
C LEU A 1203 1.09 -12.38 30.84
N ARG A 1204 1.85 -12.35 31.94
CA ARG A 1204 2.88 -11.33 32.23
C ARG A 1204 4.22 -11.99 32.54
N SER A 1205 5.30 -11.23 32.46
CA SER A 1205 6.64 -11.73 32.78
C SER A 1205 7.39 -10.80 33.70
N ARG A 1206 8.27 -11.39 34.52
CA ARG A 1206 9.28 -10.66 35.29
C ARG A 1206 10.65 -11.28 35.13
N VAL A 1207 11.68 -10.45 35.20
CA VAL A 1207 13.08 -10.83 34.98
C VAL A 1207 13.90 -10.42 36.19
N GLN A 1208 14.77 -11.31 36.66
CA GLN A 1208 15.61 -11.09 37.83
C GLN A 1208 17.09 -11.27 37.53
N VAL A 1209 17.92 -10.48 38.22
CA VAL A 1209 19.38 -10.63 38.25
C VAL A 1209 19.89 -10.53 39.68
N GLU A 1210 20.79 -11.43 40.05
CA GLU A 1210 21.50 -11.39 41.32
C GLU A 1210 22.78 -10.56 41.15
N ALA A 1211 22.83 -9.40 41.81
CA ALA A 1211 23.99 -8.51 41.78
C ALA A 1211 25.08 -8.99 42.76
N SER A 1212 26.33 -8.57 42.53
CA SER A 1212 27.51 -8.97 43.32
C SER A 1212 27.46 -8.63 44.82
N GLU A 1213 26.50 -7.81 45.24
CA GLU A 1213 26.28 -7.38 46.63
C GLU A 1213 25.19 -8.19 47.36
N GLY A 1214 24.67 -9.27 46.74
CA GLY A 1214 23.58 -10.08 47.31
C GLY A 1214 22.19 -9.42 47.21
N LEU A 1215 22.06 -8.40 46.35
CA LEU A 1215 20.80 -7.73 46.04
C LEU A 1215 20.21 -8.31 44.74
N THR A 1216 18.91 -8.59 44.74
CA THR A 1216 18.16 -8.97 43.53
C THR A 1216 17.55 -7.73 42.90
N TYR A 1217 17.78 -7.53 41.60
CA TYR A 1217 17.10 -6.50 40.81
C TYR A 1217 16.08 -7.15 39.88
N MET A 1218 14.91 -6.51 39.76
CA MET A 1218 13.76 -7.03 39.02
C MET A 1218 13.32 -6.06 37.92
N ALA A 1219 12.80 -6.63 36.84
CA ALA A 1219 12.06 -5.93 35.80
C ALA A 1219 10.72 -6.63 35.53
N TYR A 1220 9.67 -5.88 35.23
CA TYR A 1220 8.31 -6.39 35.01
C TYR A 1220 7.75 -5.89 33.68
N SER A 1221 7.05 -6.77 32.96
CA SER A 1221 6.22 -6.42 31.82
C SER A 1221 4.75 -6.27 32.24
N ASN A 1222 3.98 -5.49 31.49
CA ASN A 1222 2.52 -5.61 31.54
C ASN A 1222 2.05 -6.93 30.88
N HIS A 1223 0.75 -7.21 30.97
CA HIS A 1223 0.17 -8.46 30.49
C HIS A 1223 -0.24 -8.42 29.02
N ILE A 1224 -0.23 -9.59 28.41
CA ILE A 1224 -0.93 -9.95 27.16
C ILE A 1224 -2.25 -10.59 27.57
N ARG A 1225 -3.36 -10.25 26.90
CA ARG A 1225 -4.68 -10.87 27.17
C ARG A 1225 -5.10 -11.79 26.03
N PHE A 1226 -5.60 -12.97 26.39
CA PHE A 1226 -6.14 -13.96 25.48
C PHE A 1226 -7.64 -14.11 25.75
N LEU A 1227 -8.48 -13.82 24.76
CA LEU A 1227 -9.94 -13.93 24.87
C LEU A 1227 -10.35 -15.32 24.38
N LEU A 1228 -10.99 -16.14 25.21
CA LEU A 1228 -11.33 -17.51 24.87
C LEU A 1228 -12.71 -17.59 24.20
N ASN A 1229 -12.77 -18.30 23.06
CA ASN A 1229 -14.00 -18.50 22.26
C ASN A 1229 -14.85 -19.69 22.72
#